data_AF-A0A9E6JMH5-F1
#
_entry.id   AF-A0A9E6JMH5-F1
#
_cell.length_a   1.000
_cell.length_b   1.000
_cell.length_c   1.000
_cell.angle_alpha   90.00
_cell.angle_beta   90.00
_cell.angle_gamma   90.00
#
_symmetry.space_group_name_H-M   'P 1'
#
loop_
_entity.id
_entity.type
_entity.pdbx_description
1 polymer ?
#
loop_
_entity_poly.entity_id
_entity_poly.type
_entity_poly.pdbx_seq_one_letter_code
_entity_poly.pdbx_strand_id
1 'polypeptide(L)'
;MDAQGGDIGEGGAPIGRPEPATDFGSQPTLFGDNPGASTVQPASWTHYTDLQLLGEGGMGRIYRAFDLVLKREVALKFLARDDPRRMRRFILEAQNQAKVDHPNVCKVYEVGELNGQAFIAMQLIKGRTLGAARKDLSLEDLASVMETVAAAIHAAHRQGLVHRDLKPANIMVEEDDRGLKPYILDFGLARSLESTGLTQQGLVIGTAGFMAPEQAAGLEDQVGIPTDIYAMGATLYALLTGQAPFAGRTGLSWLKATLEEAPVPLREAVPSLPRDLATIIEKCMEKEPRRRYASALALAEDLRRFKEGEPILAHPPTLAYQLGKLARKHKALVAVTAAALAAVLALAAVNVQARRTASAQAWWAQRFGQEAERYEALMRYAHLLPAHDIQQEMAQVRWRMAQLEPNVEGPSNVMAGPACYALARGHLAMGDLPRASAYMDRALARGFRSPEAFYMHGRILGYQYLAELDQIRKVADPAVREARLRAADQGLRGAAIRNLEQGRSAALESPDYTLALLAFYGRRLDEALARARAAFSQTPWFYEAKGLEGDILLDQAGAARPEAFRGLLEAAVACFQSAQAMAPSDPDLCLSEARAWRLAMEKHWQHGEDAAVPFARGLAALDRAKVLDPSRLGTQALEAWFHFGRARALNNQGQDPSEELDRALSASAEVLGRDPAYPGVQETRMAAFGETALVRWRTGGDPIGPWEQAIEAGEKAVASAPNDPLLLPALSRIHLRLMVYRAQRGLDATASWEAARTLMERAVKAYPDLAAFHVGLGAAHEEWAEQELAHGRDPSRSAETAITALEQAIRLDPNLVDGHYYLGVAAKLLGEYQLAAGQDPRKALAQARVSLERALAIKGDLVAAIVDLAACRLDLAKAELAQGRSPLDELAAARLVLAQAARRNPRAPFPRFFRALCDLVELRWQLARQPAARVQPLFRRAEADITRYLRVSSDKATWAALAELYATWASAVPRTGVLDPGLRAARKAVELDPSFGEGYLRLGDLEALAAAAEVQEERRAAALARARQAYSRGTGLGPLVAAAARARLERLR
;
A
#
# COMPACT_ATOMS: atom_id res chain seq x y z
N MET A 1 27.97 35.14 -10.52
CA MET A 1 29.22 35.00 -11.28
C MET A 1 28.83 34.92 -12.73
N ASP A 2 28.98 36.09 -13.38
CA ASP A 2 29.39 36.38 -14.77
C ASP A 2 28.58 35.77 -15.94
N ALA A 3 28.15 36.50 -16.97
CA ALA A 3 28.30 37.90 -17.38
C ALA A 3 27.19 38.22 -18.43
N GLN A 4 26.55 39.41 -18.38
CA GLN A 4 26.66 40.53 -19.35
C GLN A 4 26.42 40.17 -20.83
N GLY A 5 25.61 40.87 -21.63
CA GLY A 5 25.00 42.20 -21.58
C GLY A 5 24.80 42.68 -23.03
N GLY A 6 24.00 43.72 -23.26
CA GLY A 6 24.11 44.54 -24.48
C GLY A 6 22.83 44.80 -25.28
N ASP A 7 22.08 45.78 -24.80
CA ASP A 7 21.22 46.73 -25.54
C ASP A 7 21.90 47.30 -26.80
N ILE A 8 21.17 47.74 -27.84
CA ILE A 8 20.85 49.15 -28.22
C ILE A 8 20.22 49.21 -29.63
N GLY A 9 19.21 50.07 -29.78
CA GLY A 9 18.59 50.45 -31.05
C GLY A 9 19.09 51.79 -31.63
N GLU A 10 18.26 52.32 -32.54
CA GLU A 10 18.32 53.62 -33.25
C GLU A 10 19.31 53.73 -34.44
N GLY A 11 19.03 54.36 -35.58
CA GLY A 11 17.88 55.14 -36.07
C GLY A 11 18.27 56.02 -37.28
N GLY A 12 17.30 56.30 -38.18
CA GLY A 12 17.23 57.38 -39.20
C GLY A 12 18.31 57.46 -40.30
N ALA A 13 18.12 58.00 -41.51
CA ALA A 13 17.02 58.70 -42.17
C ALA A 13 17.34 58.82 -43.71
N PRO A 14 16.80 59.78 -44.49
CA PRO A 14 15.71 59.61 -45.47
C PRO A 14 16.14 59.84 -46.94
N ILE A 15 15.40 59.31 -47.93
CA ILE A 15 15.58 59.70 -49.34
C ILE A 15 14.23 59.93 -50.04
N GLY A 16 14.00 61.20 -50.38
CA GLY A 16 13.37 61.72 -51.61
C GLY A 16 12.12 61.05 -52.16
N ARG A 17 10.98 61.74 -52.07
CA ARG A 17 9.84 61.55 -52.97
C ARG A 17 10.16 62.18 -54.34
N PRO A 18 10.05 61.45 -55.46
CA PRO A 18 9.85 62.05 -56.77
C PRO A 18 8.36 62.27 -57.02
N GLU A 19 8.03 63.38 -57.69
CA GLU A 19 6.70 63.80 -58.13
C GLU A 19 6.04 62.79 -59.09
N PRO A 20 4.69 62.66 -59.11
CA PRO A 20 4.01 61.86 -60.11
C PRO A 20 3.74 62.67 -61.38
N ALA A 21 4.38 62.29 -62.48
CA ALA A 21 4.04 62.70 -63.83
C ALA A 21 3.52 61.50 -64.65
N THR A 22 2.28 61.63 -65.13
CA THR A 22 1.66 61.16 -66.40
C THR A 22 0.22 60.71 -66.17
N ASP A 23 -0.67 61.67 -66.40
CA ASP A 23 -2.12 61.56 -66.41
C ASP A 23 -2.55 60.66 -67.58
N PHE A 24 -3.17 59.51 -67.30
CA PHE A 24 -3.80 58.68 -68.33
C PHE A 24 -5.11 59.35 -68.77
N GLY A 25 -4.97 60.30 -69.69
CA GLY A 25 -6.08 60.98 -70.32
C GLY A 25 -6.53 62.21 -69.55
N SER A 26 -6.11 63.37 -70.04
CA SER A 26 -6.74 64.65 -69.76
C SER A 26 -8.27 64.52 -69.88
N GLN A 27 -8.95 64.98 -68.83
CA GLN A 27 -10.41 65.06 -68.75
C GLN A 27 -11.01 65.76 -69.97
N PRO A 28 -12.23 65.34 -70.36
CA PRO A 28 -13.32 66.30 -70.44
C PRO A 28 -14.36 65.94 -69.39
N THR A 29 -14.67 66.90 -68.54
CA THR A 29 -15.82 66.92 -67.64
C THR A 29 -17.10 66.66 -68.43
N LEU A 30 -17.57 65.42 -68.41
CA LEU A 30 -18.91 65.04 -68.88
C LEU A 30 -19.90 65.43 -67.78
N PHE A 31 -20.86 66.29 -68.13
CA PHE A 31 -21.89 66.90 -67.26
C PHE A 31 -21.46 68.18 -66.53
N GLY A 32 -21.41 69.27 -67.27
CA GLY A 32 -21.58 70.64 -66.77
C GLY A 32 -22.37 71.45 -67.81
N ASP A 33 -23.50 72.02 -67.40
CA ASP A 33 -24.33 72.90 -68.24
C ASP A 33 -23.52 74.13 -68.64
N ASN A 34 -23.22 74.25 -69.94
CA ASN A 34 -22.59 75.44 -70.50
C ASN A 34 -23.43 75.94 -71.69
N PRO A 35 -24.29 76.97 -71.50
CA PRO A 35 -25.10 77.55 -72.58
C PRO A 35 -24.23 78.53 -73.36
N GLY A 36 -23.47 78.04 -74.34
CA GLY A 36 -22.67 78.94 -75.19
C GLY A 36 -21.55 78.28 -75.98
N ALA A 37 -21.88 77.38 -76.90
CA ALA A 37 -21.00 77.05 -78.02
C ALA A 37 -21.85 76.70 -79.25
N SER A 38 -21.66 77.49 -80.30
CA SER A 38 -22.53 77.58 -81.47
C SER A 38 -22.84 76.24 -82.17
N THR A 39 -24.13 76.01 -82.33
CA THR A 39 -24.76 75.02 -83.19
C THR A 39 -24.35 75.21 -84.65
N VAL A 40 -23.62 74.25 -85.21
CA VAL A 40 -23.68 73.99 -86.65
C VAL A 40 -24.68 72.86 -86.83
N GLN A 41 -25.97 73.20 -86.96
CA GLN A 41 -27.01 72.30 -87.45
C GLN A 41 -26.91 72.22 -88.98
N PRO A 42 -26.69 71.04 -89.58
CA PRO A 42 -26.92 70.84 -91.01
C PRO A 42 -28.44 70.81 -91.29
N ALA A 43 -28.90 71.63 -92.24
CA ALA A 43 -30.31 71.88 -92.56
C ALA A 43 -31.06 70.71 -93.27
N SER A 44 -30.63 69.45 -93.12
CA SER A 44 -31.26 68.32 -93.80
C SER A 44 -31.16 66.98 -93.05
N TRP A 45 -31.14 67.00 -91.71
CA TRP A 45 -31.28 65.78 -90.91
C TRP A 45 -32.52 65.83 -90.03
N THR A 46 -33.61 65.21 -90.48
CA THR A 46 -34.91 65.16 -89.76
C THR A 46 -35.02 63.98 -88.79
N HIS A 47 -34.02 63.11 -88.69
CA HIS A 47 -34.09 61.88 -87.88
C HIS A 47 -33.50 62.05 -86.45
N TYR A 48 -32.42 62.81 -86.29
CA TYR A 48 -31.79 63.06 -84.99
C TYR A 48 -31.71 64.56 -84.68
N THR A 49 -32.08 64.95 -83.47
CA THR A 49 -32.02 66.34 -82.98
C THR A 49 -31.11 66.47 -81.75
N ASP A 50 -30.87 67.69 -81.30
CA ASP A 50 -30.16 68.00 -80.04
C ASP A 50 -28.74 67.44 -79.98
N LEU A 51 -27.99 67.59 -81.09
CA LEU A 51 -26.60 67.15 -81.17
C LEU A 51 -25.73 67.92 -80.17
N GLN A 52 -25.21 67.21 -79.17
CA GLN A 52 -24.25 67.71 -78.20
C GLN A 52 -22.96 66.89 -78.29
N LEU A 53 -21.82 67.53 -78.58
CA LEU A 53 -20.53 66.84 -78.65
C LEU A 53 -20.18 66.26 -77.27
N LEU A 54 -20.00 64.95 -77.18
CA LEU A 54 -19.57 64.24 -75.97
C LEU A 54 -18.05 64.05 -75.92
N GLY A 55 -17.39 63.93 -77.07
CA GLY A 55 -15.94 63.79 -77.13
C GLY A 55 -15.39 63.70 -78.55
N GLU A 56 -14.13 64.10 -78.72
CA GLU A 56 -13.37 64.04 -79.97
C GLU A 56 -12.07 63.27 -79.74
N GLY A 57 -11.77 62.28 -80.60
CA GLY A 57 -10.58 61.44 -80.47
C GLY A 57 -10.10 60.90 -81.81
N GLY A 58 -9.04 60.07 -81.79
CA GLY A 58 -8.34 59.60 -83.00
C GLY A 58 -9.17 58.77 -83.99
N MET A 59 -10.34 58.28 -83.58
CA MET A 59 -11.27 57.51 -84.42
C MET A 59 -12.49 58.31 -84.88
N GLY A 60 -12.72 59.52 -84.37
CA GLY A 60 -13.97 60.23 -84.65
C GLY A 60 -14.44 61.21 -83.59
N ARG A 61 -15.60 61.82 -83.88
CA ARG A 61 -16.37 62.66 -82.94
C ARG A 61 -17.61 61.90 -82.48
N ILE A 62 -17.90 61.94 -81.20
CA ILE A 62 -19.09 61.31 -80.61
C ILE A 62 -20.04 62.40 -80.15
N TYR A 63 -21.29 62.35 -80.59
CA TYR A 63 -22.35 63.28 -80.19
C TYR A 63 -23.45 62.53 -79.45
N ARG A 64 -24.02 63.14 -78.41
CA ARG A 64 -25.36 62.79 -77.90
C ARG A 64 -26.37 63.39 -78.86
N ALA A 65 -27.38 62.62 -79.23
CA ALA A 65 -28.52 63.12 -79.98
C ALA A 65 -29.80 62.42 -79.54
N PHE A 66 -30.94 63.02 -79.86
CA PHE A 66 -32.25 62.42 -79.64
C PHE A 66 -32.80 61.89 -80.95
N ASP A 67 -33.05 60.58 -81.01
CA ASP A 67 -33.72 59.90 -82.12
C ASP A 67 -35.21 60.27 -82.11
N LEU A 68 -35.65 60.99 -83.15
CA LEU A 68 -37.01 61.48 -83.25
C LEU A 68 -38.03 60.39 -83.59
N VAL A 69 -37.60 59.27 -84.17
CA VAL A 69 -38.46 58.14 -84.57
C VAL A 69 -38.62 57.18 -83.40
N LEU A 70 -37.50 56.75 -82.81
CA LEU A 70 -37.50 55.78 -81.71
C LEU A 70 -37.64 56.43 -80.33
N LYS A 71 -37.73 57.78 -80.27
CA LYS A 71 -37.93 58.58 -79.04
C LYS A 71 -36.94 58.24 -77.93
N ARG A 72 -35.66 58.14 -78.26
CA ARG A 72 -34.59 57.77 -77.32
C ARG A 72 -33.34 58.62 -77.51
N GLU A 73 -32.54 58.73 -76.46
CA GLU A 73 -31.19 59.28 -76.57
C GLU A 73 -30.23 58.23 -77.16
N VAL A 74 -29.38 58.68 -78.09
CA VAL A 74 -28.37 57.86 -78.75
C VAL A 74 -27.01 58.56 -78.70
N ALA A 75 -25.95 57.77 -78.79
CA ALA A 75 -24.61 58.25 -79.09
C ALA A 75 -24.35 58.05 -80.59
N LEU A 76 -23.98 59.12 -81.29
CA LEU A 76 -23.63 59.11 -82.70
C LEU A 76 -22.12 59.25 -82.84
N LYS A 77 -21.44 58.20 -83.28
CA LYS A 77 -20.00 58.22 -83.56
C LYS A 77 -19.79 58.50 -85.04
N PHE A 78 -19.14 59.61 -85.38
CA PHE A 78 -18.78 60.01 -86.74
C PHE A 78 -17.30 59.77 -87.02
N LEU A 79 -16.97 59.28 -88.21
CA LEU A 79 -15.59 59.09 -88.63
C LEU A 79 -14.92 60.44 -88.96
N ALA A 80 -13.74 60.71 -88.38
CA ALA A 80 -13.07 62.02 -88.47
C ALA A 80 -12.52 62.39 -89.87
N ARG A 81 -12.39 61.45 -90.82
CA ARG A 81 -11.85 61.67 -92.17
C ARG A 81 -12.47 60.73 -93.20
N ASP A 82 -12.58 61.22 -94.42
CA ASP A 82 -13.18 60.53 -95.56
C ASP A 82 -12.17 59.57 -96.25
N ASP A 83 -11.69 58.57 -95.50
CA ASP A 83 -10.78 57.53 -96.00
C ASP A 83 -11.59 56.25 -96.29
N PRO A 84 -11.73 55.81 -97.55
CA PRO A 84 -12.51 54.64 -97.93
C PRO A 84 -12.09 53.34 -97.21
N ARG A 85 -10.82 53.20 -96.83
CA ARG A 85 -10.34 52.03 -96.07
C ARG A 85 -10.78 52.11 -94.60
N ARG A 86 -10.74 53.29 -93.99
CA ARG A 86 -11.26 53.50 -92.62
C ARG A 86 -12.78 53.35 -92.58
N MET A 87 -13.49 53.80 -93.61
CA MET A 87 -14.94 53.68 -93.75
C MET A 87 -15.41 52.22 -93.70
N ARG A 88 -14.83 51.36 -94.56
CA ARG A 88 -15.19 49.93 -94.58
C ARG A 88 -14.92 49.24 -93.24
N ARG A 89 -13.84 49.60 -92.55
CA ARG A 89 -13.49 49.07 -91.22
C ARG A 89 -14.48 49.54 -90.15
N PHE A 90 -14.84 50.82 -90.18
CA PHE A 90 -15.79 51.43 -89.26
C PHE A 90 -17.18 50.77 -89.34
N ILE A 91 -17.65 50.49 -90.56
CA ILE A 91 -18.91 49.75 -90.78
C ILE A 91 -18.79 48.29 -90.33
N LEU A 92 -17.68 47.61 -90.62
CA LEU A 92 -17.46 46.21 -90.25
C LEU A 92 -17.40 46.01 -88.72
N GLU A 93 -16.81 46.95 -87.99
CA GLU A 93 -16.78 46.97 -86.53
C GLU A 93 -18.19 47.10 -85.95
N ALA A 94 -18.99 48.01 -86.47
CA ALA A 94 -20.39 48.19 -86.07
C ALA A 94 -21.25 46.94 -86.33
N GLN A 95 -21.09 46.31 -87.51
CA GLN A 95 -21.80 45.08 -87.88
C GLN A 95 -21.44 43.91 -86.97
N ASN A 96 -20.19 43.81 -86.53
CA ASN A 96 -19.75 42.74 -85.65
C ASN A 96 -20.20 42.96 -84.21
N GLN A 97 -20.18 44.20 -83.72
CA GLN A 97 -20.77 44.54 -82.42
C GLN A 97 -22.28 44.28 -82.39
N ALA A 98 -23.00 44.56 -83.48
CA ALA A 98 -24.44 44.30 -83.60
C ALA A 98 -24.83 42.80 -83.53
N LYS A 99 -23.88 41.87 -83.77
CA LYS A 99 -24.14 40.43 -83.63
C LYS A 99 -24.24 39.99 -82.17
N VAL A 100 -23.61 40.72 -81.26
CA VAL A 100 -23.50 40.35 -79.84
C VAL A 100 -24.69 40.87 -79.05
N ASP A 101 -25.64 39.98 -78.74
CA ASP A 101 -26.74 40.27 -77.82
C ASP A 101 -26.32 39.97 -76.37
N HIS A 102 -25.89 41.01 -75.65
CA HIS A 102 -25.54 40.92 -74.23
C HIS A 102 -25.82 42.26 -73.52
N PRO A 103 -26.35 42.26 -72.28
CA PRO A 103 -26.71 43.49 -71.55
C PRO A 103 -25.52 44.42 -71.23
N ASN A 104 -24.29 43.90 -71.27
CA ASN A 104 -23.04 44.63 -71.00
C ASN A 104 -22.19 44.89 -72.26
N VAL A 105 -22.77 44.74 -73.45
CA VAL A 105 -22.15 45.17 -74.72
C VAL A 105 -22.99 46.32 -75.27
N CYS A 106 -22.35 47.41 -75.67
CA CYS A 106 -23.06 48.58 -76.18
C CYS A 106 -23.85 48.23 -77.45
N LYS A 107 -25.15 48.51 -77.45
CA LYS A 107 -26.01 48.18 -78.60
C LYS A 107 -25.78 49.15 -79.75
N VAL A 108 -25.58 48.61 -80.95
CA VAL A 108 -25.62 49.38 -82.19
C VAL A 108 -27.05 49.39 -82.71
N TYR A 109 -27.60 50.58 -82.95
CA TYR A 109 -28.97 50.75 -83.46
C TYR A 109 -28.98 50.92 -84.98
N GLU A 110 -28.06 51.71 -85.52
CA GLU A 110 -28.00 52.03 -86.94
C GLU A 110 -26.56 52.31 -87.37
N VAL A 111 -26.26 52.00 -88.64
CA VAL A 111 -25.07 52.48 -89.34
C VAL A 111 -25.57 53.19 -90.59
N GLY A 112 -25.16 54.44 -90.77
CA GLY A 112 -25.63 55.27 -91.87
C GLY A 112 -24.54 56.21 -92.37
N GLU A 113 -24.90 57.03 -93.36
CA GLU A 113 -24.05 58.05 -93.93
C GLU A 113 -24.79 59.39 -93.93
N LEU A 114 -24.12 60.45 -93.49
CA LEU A 114 -24.65 61.81 -93.48
C LEU A 114 -23.62 62.75 -94.09
N ASN A 115 -23.96 63.41 -95.20
CA ASN A 115 -23.11 64.36 -95.91
C ASN A 115 -21.70 63.81 -96.25
N GLY A 116 -21.62 62.54 -96.69
CA GLY A 116 -20.36 61.87 -97.01
C GLY A 116 -19.63 61.26 -95.81
N GLN A 117 -20.08 61.51 -94.58
CA GLN A 117 -19.47 60.96 -93.37
C GLN A 117 -20.32 59.82 -92.80
N ALA A 118 -19.75 58.63 -92.65
CA ALA A 118 -20.46 57.57 -91.95
C ALA A 118 -20.57 57.84 -90.46
N PHE A 119 -21.71 57.43 -89.92
CA PHE A 119 -21.98 57.43 -88.49
C PHE A 119 -22.47 56.07 -88.01
N ILE A 120 -22.23 55.78 -86.74
CA ILE A 120 -22.84 54.67 -86.02
C ILE A 120 -23.70 55.27 -84.91
N ALA A 121 -25.00 54.99 -84.94
CA ALA A 121 -25.90 55.27 -83.85
C ALA A 121 -25.88 54.09 -82.87
N MET A 122 -25.51 54.34 -81.62
CA MET A 122 -25.37 53.34 -80.59
C MET A 122 -26.02 53.80 -79.28
N GLN A 123 -26.12 52.86 -78.33
CA GLN A 123 -26.62 53.13 -76.99
C GLN A 123 -25.80 54.24 -76.32
N LEU A 124 -26.47 55.28 -75.85
CA LEU A 124 -25.85 56.29 -75.00
C LEU A 124 -25.64 55.71 -73.61
N ILE A 125 -24.38 55.53 -73.20
CA ILE A 125 -24.02 55.09 -71.84
C ILE A 125 -23.79 56.33 -70.97
N LYS A 126 -24.60 56.52 -69.91
CA LYS A 126 -24.50 57.67 -69.00
C LYS A 126 -23.48 57.38 -67.89
N GLY A 127 -22.26 57.08 -68.30
CA GLY A 127 -21.18 56.66 -67.42
C GLY A 127 -19.84 57.30 -67.73
N ARG A 128 -18.80 56.88 -67.01
CA ARG A 128 -17.39 57.26 -67.25
C ARG A 128 -16.62 56.07 -67.80
N THR A 129 -15.51 56.30 -68.51
CA THR A 129 -14.63 55.18 -68.88
C THR A 129 -14.06 54.51 -67.62
N LEU A 130 -13.77 53.21 -67.68
CA LEU A 130 -13.24 52.46 -66.54
C LEU A 130 -11.91 53.06 -66.04
N GLY A 131 -11.11 53.61 -66.95
CA GLY A 131 -9.90 54.36 -66.60
C GLY A 131 -10.18 55.58 -65.71
N ALA A 132 -11.20 56.37 -66.06
CA ALA A 132 -11.60 57.55 -65.28
C ALA A 132 -12.30 57.18 -63.96
N ALA A 133 -13.13 56.13 -63.97
CA ALA A 133 -13.85 55.66 -62.78
C ALA A 133 -12.94 54.97 -61.76
N ARG A 134 -11.76 54.49 -62.17
CA ARG A 134 -10.86 53.66 -61.33
C ARG A 134 -10.58 54.24 -59.96
N LYS A 135 -10.35 55.56 -59.84
CA LYS A 135 -10.03 56.23 -58.57
C LYS A 135 -11.13 56.08 -57.51
N ASP A 136 -12.37 55.88 -57.97
CA ASP A 136 -13.56 55.80 -57.12
C ASP A 136 -13.97 54.34 -56.82
N LEU A 137 -13.28 53.34 -57.39
CA LEU A 137 -13.60 51.93 -57.23
C LEU A 137 -12.72 51.26 -56.15
N SER A 138 -13.35 50.49 -55.25
CA SER A 138 -12.62 49.57 -54.39
C SER A 138 -12.03 48.41 -55.21
N LEU A 139 -11.11 47.64 -54.63
CA LEU A 139 -10.57 46.44 -55.30
C LEU A 139 -11.65 45.39 -55.56
N GLU A 140 -12.66 45.31 -54.68
CA GLU A 140 -13.78 44.38 -54.81
C GLU A 140 -14.73 44.85 -55.94
N ASP A 141 -14.99 46.15 -56.02
CA ASP A 141 -15.79 46.75 -57.11
C ASP A 141 -15.10 46.56 -58.47
N LEU A 142 -13.78 46.79 -58.53
CA LEU A 142 -12.99 46.58 -59.73
C LEU A 142 -13.01 45.11 -60.17
N ALA A 143 -12.89 44.17 -59.22
CA ALA A 143 -13.01 42.74 -59.51
C ALA A 143 -14.42 42.38 -60.00
N SER A 144 -15.47 42.99 -59.42
CA SER A 144 -16.88 42.78 -59.81
C SER A 144 -17.19 43.31 -61.22
N VAL A 145 -16.67 44.50 -61.53
CA VAL A 145 -16.75 45.09 -62.87
C VAL A 145 -16.06 44.18 -63.89
N MET A 146 -14.83 43.72 -63.58
CA MET A 146 -14.08 42.88 -64.51
C MET A 146 -14.61 41.45 -64.62
N GLU A 147 -15.26 40.91 -63.59
CA GLU A 147 -16.04 39.67 -63.65
C GLU A 147 -17.17 39.81 -64.70
N THR A 148 -17.91 40.92 -64.63
CA THR A 148 -19.02 41.21 -65.57
C THR A 148 -18.51 41.44 -67.00
N VAL A 149 -17.39 42.17 -67.16
CA VAL A 149 -16.72 42.35 -68.46
C VAL A 149 -16.25 41.02 -69.04
N ALA A 150 -15.64 40.15 -68.22
CA ALA A 150 -15.18 38.85 -68.66
C ALA A 150 -16.34 37.94 -69.09
N ALA A 151 -17.48 37.98 -68.38
CA ALA A 151 -18.70 37.29 -68.78
C ALA A 151 -19.26 37.81 -70.13
N ALA A 152 -19.23 39.12 -70.36
CA ALA A 152 -19.67 39.74 -71.60
C ALA A 152 -18.75 39.42 -72.79
N ILE A 153 -17.42 39.45 -72.59
CA ILE A 153 -16.44 39.00 -73.58
C ILE A 153 -16.64 37.52 -73.91
N HIS A 154 -16.91 36.69 -72.90
CA HIS A 154 -17.21 35.28 -73.14
C HIS A 154 -18.45 35.08 -74.04
N ALA A 155 -19.49 35.90 -73.85
CA ALA A 155 -20.68 35.87 -74.71
C ALA A 155 -20.33 36.19 -76.17
N ALA A 156 -19.45 37.17 -76.42
CA ALA A 156 -18.93 37.47 -77.75
C ALA A 156 -18.08 36.32 -78.34
N HIS A 157 -17.21 35.71 -77.52
CA HIS A 157 -16.40 34.56 -77.93
C HIS A 157 -17.25 33.37 -78.39
N ARG A 158 -18.40 33.10 -77.74
CA ARG A 158 -19.31 32.03 -78.17
C ARG A 158 -19.92 32.26 -79.57
N GLN A 159 -19.93 33.50 -80.03
CA GLN A 159 -20.38 33.87 -81.37
C GLN A 159 -19.23 33.95 -82.38
N GLY A 160 -18.03 33.47 -82.00
CA GLY A 160 -16.83 33.48 -82.84
C GLY A 160 -16.15 34.83 -82.94
N LEU A 161 -16.45 35.77 -82.04
CA LEU A 161 -16.05 37.17 -82.14
C LEU A 161 -15.02 37.52 -81.05
N VAL A 162 -13.81 37.95 -81.45
CA VAL A 162 -12.70 38.34 -80.55
C VAL A 162 -12.55 39.86 -80.58
N HIS A 163 -12.38 40.49 -79.42
CA HIS A 163 -12.39 41.94 -79.26
C HIS A 163 -11.10 42.61 -79.78
N ARG A 164 -9.93 42.05 -79.49
CA ARG A 164 -8.58 42.46 -79.98
C ARG A 164 -8.06 43.84 -79.55
N ASP A 165 -8.90 44.76 -79.06
CA ASP A 165 -8.48 46.09 -78.55
C ASP A 165 -9.03 46.42 -77.16
N LEU A 166 -9.09 45.44 -76.25
CA LEU A 166 -9.64 45.69 -74.92
C LEU A 166 -8.67 46.50 -74.06
N LYS A 167 -9.15 47.63 -73.53
CA LYS A 167 -8.38 48.58 -72.71
C LYS A 167 -9.33 49.42 -71.85
N PRO A 168 -8.84 50.14 -70.82
CA PRO A 168 -9.69 50.94 -69.93
C PRO A 168 -10.61 51.95 -70.62
N ALA A 169 -10.23 52.47 -71.80
CA ALA A 169 -11.02 53.43 -72.56
C ALA A 169 -12.20 52.80 -73.34
N ASN A 170 -12.17 51.49 -73.60
CA ASN A 170 -13.22 50.77 -74.33
C ASN A 170 -14.23 50.09 -73.39
N ILE A 171 -14.16 50.39 -72.09
CA ILE A 171 -15.12 49.92 -71.09
C ILE A 171 -15.68 51.17 -70.41
N MET A 172 -17.00 51.35 -70.43
CA MET A 172 -17.68 52.40 -69.66
C MET A 172 -18.38 51.79 -68.46
N VAL A 173 -18.43 52.53 -67.35
CA VAL A 173 -19.13 52.14 -66.13
C VAL A 173 -20.20 53.18 -65.83
N GLU A 174 -21.44 52.72 -65.77
CA GLU A 174 -22.60 53.47 -65.29
C GLU A 174 -22.88 53.04 -63.84
N GLU A 175 -23.24 53.99 -62.99
CA GLU A 175 -23.59 53.75 -61.59
C GLU A 175 -25.07 54.08 -61.40
N ASP A 176 -25.87 53.08 -61.00
CA ASP A 176 -27.28 53.23 -60.67
C ASP A 176 -27.58 52.68 -59.26
N ASP A 177 -28.83 52.80 -58.80
CA ASP A 177 -29.27 52.32 -57.48
C ASP A 177 -29.04 50.82 -57.24
N ARG A 178 -28.74 50.04 -58.29
CA ARG A 178 -28.49 48.59 -58.25
C ARG A 178 -27.00 48.25 -58.30
N GLY A 179 -26.12 49.24 -58.48
CA GLY A 179 -24.67 49.12 -58.42
C GLY A 179 -23.97 49.49 -59.73
N LEU A 180 -22.69 49.10 -59.84
CA LEU A 180 -21.84 49.42 -60.97
C LEU A 180 -22.13 48.49 -62.16
N LYS A 181 -22.47 49.08 -63.31
CA LYS A 181 -22.79 48.34 -64.53
C LYS A 181 -21.81 48.69 -65.66
N PRO A 182 -20.93 47.75 -66.06
CA PRO A 182 -20.00 47.99 -67.15
C PRO A 182 -20.61 47.71 -68.53
N TYR A 183 -20.15 48.43 -69.54
CA TYR A 183 -20.48 48.26 -70.94
C TYR A 183 -19.21 48.26 -71.80
N ILE A 184 -19.07 47.23 -72.64
CA ILE A 184 -17.96 47.10 -73.58
C ILE A 184 -18.31 47.85 -74.86
N LEU A 185 -17.37 48.66 -75.33
CA LEU A 185 -17.47 49.46 -76.55
C LEU A 185 -16.51 48.91 -77.61
N ASP A 186 -16.91 49.01 -78.89
CA ASP A 186 -16.04 48.95 -80.08
C ASP A 186 -15.14 47.69 -80.19
N PHE A 187 -15.60 46.70 -80.97
CA PHE A 187 -14.79 45.50 -81.27
C PHE A 187 -13.70 45.82 -82.32
N GLY A 188 -12.46 46.00 -81.84
CA GLY A 188 -11.28 46.43 -82.61
C GLY A 188 -10.71 45.45 -83.65
N LEU A 189 -11.57 44.83 -84.47
CA LEU A 189 -11.23 43.88 -85.54
C LEU A 189 -10.37 44.49 -86.67
N ALA A 190 -10.25 45.82 -86.71
CA ALA A 190 -9.69 46.60 -87.82
C ALA A 190 -8.16 46.80 -87.80
N ARG A 191 -7.42 46.33 -86.78
CA ARG A 191 -5.97 46.57 -86.65
C ARG A 191 -5.04 45.49 -87.21
N SER A 192 -5.55 44.34 -87.62
CA SER A 192 -4.74 43.18 -88.02
C SER A 192 -4.04 43.35 -89.38
N LEU A 193 -4.66 44.05 -90.34
CA LEU A 193 -4.25 43.94 -91.75
C LEU A 193 -3.25 45.00 -92.25
N GLU A 194 -2.98 46.04 -91.47
CA GLU A 194 -1.96 47.06 -91.82
C GLU A 194 -1.35 47.62 -90.55
N SER A 195 -0.41 46.90 -89.94
CA SER A 195 0.89 47.43 -89.52
C SER A 195 1.58 46.50 -88.53
N THR A 196 2.61 45.79 -89.00
CA THR A 196 3.93 45.84 -88.36
C THR A 196 4.35 47.31 -88.29
N GLY A 197 3.75 48.06 -87.36
CA GLY A 197 3.84 49.50 -87.24
C GLY A 197 5.10 49.95 -86.54
N LEU A 198 6.25 49.44 -86.97
CA LEU A 198 7.48 50.22 -86.94
C LEU A 198 7.33 51.28 -88.02
N THR A 199 6.80 52.44 -87.66
CA THR A 199 7.04 53.65 -88.45
C THR A 199 8.56 53.84 -88.53
N GLN A 200 9.09 54.31 -89.66
CA GLN A 200 10.52 54.61 -89.88
C GLN A 200 11.12 55.62 -88.88
N GLN A 201 10.40 56.00 -87.82
CA GLN A 201 10.78 56.93 -86.76
C GLN A 201 10.57 56.38 -85.33
N GLY A 202 10.31 55.08 -85.14
CA GLY A 202 10.44 54.39 -83.84
C GLY A 202 9.43 54.74 -82.73
N LEU A 203 8.38 55.53 -83.02
CA LEU A 203 7.34 55.92 -82.06
C LEU A 203 6.12 55.00 -82.15
N VAL A 204 5.91 54.21 -81.10
CA VAL A 204 4.70 53.41 -80.90
C VAL A 204 3.66 54.30 -80.21
N ILE A 205 2.66 54.78 -80.95
CA ILE A 205 1.63 55.68 -80.41
C ILE A 205 0.46 54.87 -79.80
N GLY A 206 0.33 54.96 -78.48
CA GLY A 206 -0.96 55.05 -77.76
C GLY A 206 -1.84 53.82 -77.59
N THR A 207 -1.60 52.67 -78.23
CA THR A 207 -2.42 51.46 -77.95
C THR A 207 -1.68 50.12 -77.95
N ALA A 208 -0.38 50.11 -78.22
CA ALA A 208 0.40 48.87 -78.18
C ALA A 208 0.43 48.23 -76.78
N GLY A 209 0.43 49.03 -75.70
CA GLY A 209 0.62 48.56 -74.32
C GLY A 209 -0.38 47.52 -73.77
N PHE A 210 -1.49 47.25 -74.47
CA PHE A 210 -2.48 46.22 -74.10
C PHE A 210 -2.50 45.01 -75.05
N MET A 211 -1.70 45.03 -76.12
CA MET A 211 -1.65 43.96 -77.11
C MET A 211 -1.00 42.70 -76.53
N ALA A 212 -1.59 41.55 -76.84
CA ALA A 212 -1.01 40.26 -76.48
C ALA A 212 0.28 39.99 -77.28
N PRO A 213 1.21 39.17 -76.76
CA PRO A 213 2.44 38.76 -77.45
C PRO A 213 2.18 38.25 -78.88
N GLU A 214 1.14 37.43 -79.09
CA GLU A 214 0.76 36.92 -80.40
C GLU A 214 0.27 38.02 -81.37
N GLN A 215 -0.38 39.07 -80.86
CA GLN A 215 -0.77 40.24 -81.66
C GLN A 215 0.46 41.10 -82.00
N ALA A 216 1.36 41.30 -81.04
CA ALA A 216 2.58 42.08 -81.23
C ALA A 216 3.54 41.40 -82.24
N ALA A 217 3.58 40.06 -82.26
CA ALA A 217 4.36 39.26 -83.20
C ALA A 217 3.75 39.16 -84.61
N GLY A 218 2.51 39.63 -84.82
CA GLY A 218 1.80 39.49 -86.10
C GLY A 218 1.37 38.05 -86.43
N LEU A 219 1.22 37.20 -85.42
CA LEU A 219 0.83 35.79 -85.59
C LEU A 219 -0.69 35.67 -85.70
N GLU A 220 -1.26 36.05 -86.85
CA GLU A 220 -2.73 36.12 -87.04
C GLU A 220 -3.44 34.79 -86.72
N ASP A 221 -2.83 33.65 -87.04
CA ASP A 221 -3.38 32.31 -86.76
C ASP A 221 -3.48 31.97 -85.27
N GLN A 222 -2.77 32.71 -84.40
CA GLN A 222 -2.77 32.52 -82.95
C GLN A 222 -3.64 33.55 -82.21
N VAL A 223 -4.13 34.57 -82.90
CA VAL A 223 -5.03 35.59 -82.33
C VAL A 223 -6.42 34.99 -82.11
N GLY A 224 -6.78 34.78 -80.86
CA GLY A 224 -8.02 34.09 -80.47
C GLY A 224 -8.51 34.48 -79.08
N ILE A 225 -9.32 33.63 -78.45
CA ILE A 225 -9.83 33.85 -77.07
C ILE A 225 -8.74 34.23 -76.05
N PRO A 226 -7.55 33.59 -76.02
CA PRO A 226 -6.49 33.94 -75.07
C PRO A 226 -5.94 35.37 -75.24
N THR A 227 -6.12 35.97 -76.41
CA THR A 227 -5.69 37.34 -76.71
C THR A 227 -6.50 38.35 -75.90
N ASP A 228 -7.83 38.21 -75.86
CA ASP A 228 -8.68 39.08 -75.04
C ASP A 228 -8.45 38.86 -73.54
N ILE A 229 -8.11 37.63 -73.14
CA ILE A 229 -7.76 37.31 -71.74
C ILE A 229 -6.49 38.05 -71.33
N TYR A 230 -5.48 38.10 -72.20
CA TYR A 230 -4.29 38.92 -71.96
C TYR A 230 -4.64 40.41 -71.87
N ALA A 231 -5.46 40.91 -72.81
CA ALA A 231 -5.87 42.31 -72.81
C ALA A 231 -6.67 42.70 -71.55
N MET A 232 -7.51 41.80 -71.01
CA MET A 232 -8.17 41.96 -69.71
C MET A 232 -7.16 42.01 -68.55
N GLY A 233 -6.16 41.13 -68.57
CA GLY A 233 -5.05 41.13 -67.61
C GLY A 233 -4.25 42.44 -67.65
N ALA A 234 -3.88 42.89 -68.84
CA ALA A 234 -3.18 44.15 -69.06
C ALA A 234 -4.03 45.36 -68.64
N THR A 235 -5.35 45.31 -68.86
CA THR A 235 -6.31 46.32 -68.40
C THR A 235 -6.33 46.38 -66.87
N LEU A 236 -6.49 45.25 -66.19
CA LEU A 236 -6.44 45.16 -64.73
C LEU A 236 -5.09 45.62 -64.17
N TYR A 237 -3.98 45.22 -64.80
CA TYR A 237 -2.64 45.67 -64.43
C TYR A 237 -2.53 47.18 -64.49
N ALA A 238 -2.94 47.80 -65.62
CA ALA A 238 -2.87 49.25 -65.80
C ALA A 238 -3.75 50.02 -64.81
N LEU A 239 -4.94 49.50 -64.51
CA LEU A 239 -5.85 50.09 -63.55
C LEU A 239 -5.32 50.04 -62.11
N LEU A 240 -4.49 49.04 -61.78
CA LEU A 240 -3.92 48.88 -60.44
C LEU A 240 -2.61 49.62 -60.25
N THR A 241 -1.70 49.56 -61.22
CA THR A 241 -0.38 50.20 -61.15
C THR A 241 -0.40 51.65 -61.62
N GLY A 242 -1.49 52.06 -62.27
CA GLY A 242 -1.59 53.34 -62.94
C GLY A 242 -0.79 53.40 -64.24
N GLN A 243 -0.14 52.32 -64.71
CA GLN A 243 0.64 52.30 -65.96
C GLN A 243 0.42 50.99 -66.73
N ALA A 244 0.32 51.08 -68.06
CA ALA A 244 0.23 49.88 -68.90
C ALA A 244 1.47 48.97 -68.72
N PRO A 245 1.34 47.65 -68.97
CA PRO A 245 2.49 46.74 -68.98
C PRO A 245 3.60 47.27 -69.91
N PHE A 246 4.84 47.28 -69.42
CA PHE A 246 6.03 47.78 -70.14
C PHE A 246 5.95 49.26 -70.58
N ALA A 247 5.19 50.10 -69.85
CA ALA A 247 5.17 51.55 -70.06
C ALA A 247 6.59 52.15 -70.05
N GLY A 248 6.82 53.15 -70.92
CA GLY A 248 8.13 53.80 -71.10
C GLY A 248 9.04 53.17 -72.16
N ARG A 249 8.72 51.98 -72.68
CA ARG A 249 9.43 51.35 -73.81
C ARG A 249 8.79 51.74 -75.15
N THR A 250 9.61 51.98 -76.19
CA THR A 250 9.15 52.37 -77.53
C THR A 250 9.78 51.50 -78.63
N GLY A 251 9.11 51.39 -79.78
CA GLY A 251 9.60 50.66 -80.95
C GLY A 251 9.93 49.19 -80.66
N LEU A 252 11.12 48.75 -81.11
CA LEU A 252 11.61 47.39 -80.91
C LEU A 252 11.78 47.00 -79.43
N SER A 253 12.05 47.95 -78.54
CA SER A 253 12.25 47.67 -77.11
C SER A 253 10.95 47.25 -76.40
N TRP A 254 9.82 47.83 -76.81
CA TRP A 254 8.50 47.44 -76.33
C TRP A 254 8.09 46.08 -76.90
N LEU A 255 8.35 45.83 -78.19
CA LEU A 255 8.08 44.55 -78.82
C LEU A 255 8.85 43.41 -78.15
N LYS A 256 10.17 43.59 -77.93
CA LYS A 256 10.99 42.61 -77.21
C LYS A 256 10.47 42.35 -75.80
N ALA A 257 10.14 43.39 -75.05
CA ALA A 257 9.61 43.25 -73.69
C ALA A 257 8.27 42.50 -73.67
N THR A 258 7.40 42.81 -74.64
CA THR A 258 6.09 42.15 -74.77
C THR A 258 6.23 40.67 -75.15
N LEU A 259 7.25 40.29 -75.93
CA LEU A 259 7.49 38.90 -76.30
C LEU A 259 8.25 38.08 -75.25
N GLU A 260 9.29 38.66 -74.63
CA GLU A 260 10.29 37.89 -73.88
C GLU A 260 10.34 38.20 -72.37
N GLU A 261 9.95 39.41 -71.95
CA GLU A 261 10.15 39.85 -70.56
C GLU A 261 8.86 39.75 -69.74
N ALA A 262 8.96 39.34 -68.47
CA ALA A 262 7.82 39.44 -67.56
C ALA A 262 7.58 40.91 -67.16
N PRO A 263 6.32 41.36 -67.02
CA PRO A 263 6.04 42.66 -66.41
C PRO A 263 6.50 42.67 -64.95
N VAL A 264 6.66 43.86 -64.36
CA VAL A 264 6.96 43.98 -62.92
C VAL A 264 5.87 43.25 -62.13
N PRO A 265 6.23 42.33 -61.21
CA PRO A 265 5.23 41.61 -60.41
C PRO A 265 4.27 42.57 -59.71
N LEU A 266 2.97 42.28 -59.72
CA LEU A 266 1.96 43.25 -59.28
C LEU A 266 2.09 43.62 -57.81
N ARG A 267 2.58 42.70 -56.97
CA ARG A 267 2.81 42.95 -55.54
C ARG A 267 4.13 43.69 -55.25
N GLU A 268 5.01 43.82 -56.24
CA GLU A 268 6.14 44.75 -56.14
C GLU A 268 5.68 46.16 -56.52
N ALA A 269 4.87 46.30 -57.57
CA ALA A 269 4.30 47.57 -57.99
C ALA A 269 3.24 48.14 -57.03
N VAL A 270 2.42 47.26 -56.44
CA VAL A 270 1.35 47.59 -55.47
C VAL A 270 1.43 46.61 -54.29
N PRO A 271 2.27 46.88 -53.28
CA PRO A 271 2.50 45.97 -52.14
C PRO A 271 1.25 45.59 -51.34
N SER A 272 0.24 46.47 -51.33
CA SER A 272 -1.05 46.27 -50.67
C SER A 272 -2.02 45.34 -51.42
N LEU A 273 -1.69 44.91 -52.64
CA LEU A 273 -2.58 44.08 -53.47
C LEU A 273 -2.72 42.66 -52.87
N PRO A 274 -3.96 42.15 -52.71
CA PRO A 274 -4.19 40.77 -52.29
C PRO A 274 -3.52 39.76 -53.23
N ARG A 275 -2.88 38.74 -52.64
CA ARG A 275 -2.13 37.73 -53.38
C ARG A 275 -2.97 37.00 -54.43
N ASP A 276 -4.20 36.63 -54.06
CA ASP A 276 -5.12 35.92 -54.94
C ASP A 276 -5.44 36.76 -56.21
N LEU A 277 -5.70 38.07 -56.05
CA LEU A 277 -5.97 38.96 -57.18
C LEU A 277 -4.73 39.20 -58.06
N ALA A 278 -3.54 39.35 -57.45
CA ALA A 278 -2.28 39.44 -58.20
C ALA A 278 -2.06 38.20 -59.08
N THR A 279 -2.27 37.00 -58.51
CA THR A 279 -2.12 35.73 -59.24
C THR A 279 -3.11 35.59 -60.38
N ILE A 280 -4.36 36.03 -60.22
CA ILE A 280 -5.35 36.01 -61.30
C ILE A 280 -4.86 36.86 -62.49
N ILE A 281 -4.34 38.05 -62.23
CA ILE A 281 -3.91 38.99 -63.28
C ILE A 281 -2.62 38.52 -63.94
N GLU A 282 -1.65 38.03 -63.16
CA GLU A 282 -0.41 37.46 -63.67
C GLU A 282 -0.69 36.25 -64.59
N LYS A 283 -1.63 35.38 -64.22
CA LYS A 283 -2.07 34.26 -65.07
C LYS A 283 -2.72 34.72 -66.38
N CYS A 284 -3.47 35.83 -66.37
CA CYS A 284 -3.99 36.41 -67.61
C CYS A 284 -2.86 36.89 -68.54
N MET A 285 -1.78 37.39 -67.96
CA MET A 285 -0.65 38.02 -68.67
C MET A 285 0.49 37.06 -69.01
N GLU A 286 0.31 35.75 -68.82
CA GLU A 286 1.26 34.72 -69.24
C GLU A 286 1.60 34.85 -70.74
N LYS A 287 2.87 34.66 -71.09
CA LYS A 287 3.32 34.85 -72.48
C LYS A 287 2.74 33.81 -73.42
N GLU A 288 2.78 32.55 -73.02
CA GLU A 288 2.21 31.42 -73.77
C GLU A 288 0.66 31.43 -73.67
N PRO A 289 -0.08 31.52 -74.78
CA PRO A 289 -1.55 31.54 -74.77
C PRO A 289 -2.20 30.37 -74.02
N ARG A 290 -1.56 29.19 -74.04
CA ARG A 290 -2.06 27.96 -73.38
C ARG A 290 -1.96 27.98 -71.85
N ARG A 291 -1.13 28.88 -71.28
CA ARG A 291 -0.97 29.01 -69.82
C ARG A 291 -1.96 30.01 -69.20
N ARG A 292 -2.63 30.81 -70.04
CA ARG A 292 -3.71 31.71 -69.64
C ARG A 292 -4.98 30.91 -69.32
N TYR A 293 -6.04 31.60 -68.89
CA TYR A 293 -7.35 30.97 -68.74
C TYR A 293 -7.85 30.39 -70.07
N ALA A 294 -8.50 29.23 -70.01
CA ALA A 294 -9.04 28.56 -71.21
C ALA A 294 -10.23 29.33 -71.84
N SER A 295 -10.91 30.16 -71.06
CA SER A 295 -12.02 31.01 -71.51
C SER A 295 -12.14 32.27 -70.64
N ALA A 296 -12.78 33.31 -71.15
CA ALA A 296 -13.10 34.50 -70.36
C ALA A 296 -14.05 34.19 -69.19
N LEU A 297 -14.90 33.16 -69.29
CA LEU A 297 -15.73 32.70 -68.17
C LEU A 297 -14.89 32.14 -67.02
N ALA A 298 -13.83 31.39 -67.30
CA ALA A 298 -12.94 30.87 -66.27
C ALA A 298 -12.20 31.98 -65.51
N LEU A 299 -11.91 33.12 -66.17
CA LEU A 299 -11.43 34.32 -65.50
C LEU A 299 -12.51 34.95 -64.60
N ALA A 300 -13.76 35.07 -65.10
CA ALA A 300 -14.88 35.58 -64.31
C ALA A 300 -15.12 34.75 -63.04
N GLU A 301 -15.04 33.42 -63.14
CA GLU A 301 -15.20 32.52 -61.99
C GLU A 301 -14.11 32.69 -60.92
N ASP A 302 -12.85 32.89 -61.32
CA ASP A 302 -11.76 33.13 -60.35
C ASP A 302 -11.85 34.53 -59.72
N LEU A 303 -12.32 35.55 -60.45
CA LEU A 303 -12.64 36.87 -59.89
C LEU A 303 -13.80 36.79 -58.88
N ARG A 304 -14.84 36.00 -59.17
CA ARG A 304 -15.95 35.73 -58.25
C ARG A 304 -15.47 35.03 -56.97
N ARG A 305 -14.64 33.98 -57.11
CA ARG A 305 -14.03 33.26 -55.97
C ARG A 305 -13.19 34.19 -55.10
N PHE A 306 -12.43 35.11 -55.71
CA PHE A 306 -11.68 36.12 -54.98
C PHE A 306 -12.61 37.01 -54.14
N LYS A 307 -13.70 37.53 -54.72
CA LYS A 307 -14.70 38.36 -54.01
C LYS A 307 -15.36 37.62 -52.86
N GLU A 308 -15.74 36.37 -53.06
CA GLU A 308 -16.40 35.54 -52.04
C GLU A 308 -15.43 34.97 -50.98
N GLY A 309 -14.13 35.25 -51.10
CA GLY A 309 -13.09 34.73 -50.22
C GLY A 309 -12.86 33.22 -50.37
N GLU A 310 -13.32 32.62 -51.46
CA GLU A 310 -13.12 31.21 -51.79
C GLU A 310 -11.68 30.94 -52.29
N PRO A 311 -11.22 29.68 -52.31
CA PRO A 311 -9.98 29.31 -53.00
C PRO A 311 -10.08 29.52 -54.52
N ILE A 312 -9.22 30.38 -55.06
CA ILE A 312 -9.06 30.57 -56.52
C ILE A 312 -8.45 29.31 -57.17
N LEU A 313 -8.82 29.01 -58.42
CA LEU A 313 -8.29 27.88 -59.19
C LEU A 313 -6.94 28.17 -59.84
N ALA A 314 -6.48 29.42 -59.81
CA ALA A 314 -5.18 29.80 -60.35
C ALA A 314 -3.96 29.16 -59.65
N HIS A 315 -4.12 28.53 -58.46
CA HIS A 315 -3.05 27.81 -57.75
C HIS A 315 -3.36 26.31 -57.61
N PRO A 316 -2.38 25.38 -57.70
CA PRO A 316 -2.59 24.01 -57.24
C PRO A 316 -2.87 24.00 -55.73
N PRO A 317 -4.01 23.47 -55.25
CA PRO A 317 -4.42 23.64 -53.86
C PRO A 317 -3.51 22.86 -52.89
N THR A 318 -2.92 23.55 -51.92
CA THR A 318 -2.27 22.92 -50.76
C THR A 318 -3.24 22.84 -49.58
N LEU A 319 -3.27 21.70 -48.88
CA LEU A 319 -4.19 21.43 -47.76
C LEU A 319 -4.11 22.51 -46.65
N ALA A 320 -2.92 23.09 -46.43
CA ALA A 320 -2.71 24.15 -45.45
C ALA A 320 -3.48 25.44 -45.76
N TYR A 321 -3.63 25.80 -47.05
CA TYR A 321 -4.34 27.01 -47.47
C TYR A 321 -5.86 26.89 -47.25
N GLN A 322 -6.43 25.70 -47.51
CA GLN A 322 -7.86 25.43 -47.32
C GLN A 322 -8.25 25.41 -45.83
N LEU A 323 -7.43 24.77 -44.99
CA LEU A 323 -7.64 24.71 -43.53
C LEU A 323 -7.58 26.10 -42.87
N GLY A 324 -6.69 26.99 -43.35
CA GLY A 324 -6.55 28.35 -42.82
C GLY A 324 -7.74 29.29 -43.10
N LYS A 325 -8.49 29.09 -44.19
CA LYS A 325 -9.73 29.84 -44.50
C LYS A 325 -10.94 29.29 -43.74
N LEU A 326 -11.05 27.97 -43.60
CA LEU A 326 -12.08 27.30 -42.77
C LEU A 326 -12.00 27.71 -41.28
N ALA A 327 -10.76 27.81 -40.75
CA ALA A 327 -10.51 28.24 -39.37
C ALA A 327 -11.04 29.65 -39.06
N ARG A 328 -11.07 30.55 -40.05
CA ARG A 328 -11.57 31.92 -39.90
C ARG A 328 -13.10 32.03 -39.92
N LYS A 329 -13.78 31.15 -40.66
CA LYS A 329 -15.25 31.17 -40.85
C LYS A 329 -16.02 30.45 -39.73
N HIS A 330 -15.43 29.43 -39.09
CA HIS A 330 -16.11 28.62 -38.05
C HIS A 330 -15.29 28.48 -36.75
N LYS A 331 -14.97 29.62 -36.11
CA LYS A 331 -14.10 29.67 -34.91
C LYS A 331 -14.52 28.74 -33.76
N ALA A 332 -15.82 28.65 -33.47
CA ALA A 332 -16.33 27.79 -32.38
C ALA A 332 -16.28 26.29 -32.72
N LEU A 333 -16.64 25.91 -33.95
CA LEU A 333 -16.62 24.51 -34.39
C LEU A 333 -15.18 23.96 -34.38
N VAL A 334 -14.23 24.76 -34.84
CA VAL A 334 -12.80 24.38 -34.90
C VAL A 334 -12.23 24.19 -33.49
N ALA A 335 -12.56 25.08 -32.55
CA ALA A 335 -12.13 24.95 -31.15
C ALA A 335 -12.69 23.67 -30.49
N VAL A 336 -13.98 23.36 -30.72
CA VAL A 336 -14.61 22.14 -30.18
C VAL A 336 -14.00 20.88 -30.82
N THR A 337 -13.79 20.86 -32.14
CA THR A 337 -13.16 19.71 -32.80
C THR A 337 -11.70 19.49 -32.41
N ALA A 338 -10.94 20.57 -32.18
CA ALA A 338 -9.55 20.48 -31.72
C ALA A 338 -9.47 19.98 -30.27
N ALA A 339 -10.36 20.46 -29.38
CA ALA A 339 -10.47 19.96 -28.02
C ALA A 339 -10.90 18.48 -27.98
N ALA A 340 -11.87 18.09 -28.82
CA ALA A 340 -12.31 16.71 -28.93
C ALA A 340 -11.19 15.80 -29.46
N LEU A 341 -10.44 16.22 -30.47
CA LEU A 341 -9.31 15.47 -31.00
C LEU A 341 -8.17 15.35 -29.98
N ALA A 342 -7.86 16.43 -29.25
CA ALA A 342 -6.88 16.40 -28.17
C ALA A 342 -7.30 15.45 -27.03
N ALA A 343 -8.58 15.44 -26.67
CA ALA A 343 -9.13 14.49 -25.70
C ALA A 343 -9.05 13.05 -26.20
N VAL A 344 -9.38 12.77 -27.47
CA VAL A 344 -9.26 11.44 -28.07
C VAL A 344 -7.81 10.98 -28.14
N LEU A 345 -6.87 11.86 -28.51
CA LEU A 345 -5.44 11.55 -28.54
C LEU A 345 -4.88 11.33 -27.14
N ALA A 346 -5.31 12.10 -26.14
CA ALA A 346 -4.94 11.89 -24.74
C ALA A 346 -5.47 10.55 -24.23
N LEU A 347 -6.74 10.20 -24.50
CA LEU A 347 -7.31 8.89 -24.17
C LEU A 347 -6.59 7.75 -24.89
N ALA A 348 -6.25 7.93 -26.18
CA ALA A 348 -5.49 6.95 -26.94
C ALA A 348 -4.07 6.76 -26.37
N ALA A 349 -3.39 7.84 -25.99
CA ALA A 349 -2.08 7.78 -25.36
C ALA A 349 -2.12 7.08 -24.00
N VAL A 350 -3.13 7.37 -23.15
CA VAL A 350 -3.34 6.69 -21.88
C VAL A 350 -3.63 5.20 -22.11
N ASN A 351 -4.47 4.84 -23.07
CA ASN A 351 -4.79 3.45 -23.39
C ASN A 351 -3.58 2.69 -23.95
N VAL A 352 -2.80 3.30 -24.84
CA VAL A 352 -1.55 2.73 -25.35
C VAL A 352 -0.54 2.55 -24.22
N GLN A 353 -0.38 3.54 -23.33
CA GLN A 353 0.52 3.42 -22.19
C GLN A 353 0.06 2.32 -21.23
N ALA A 354 -1.23 2.25 -20.91
CA ALA A 354 -1.81 1.19 -20.08
C ALA A 354 -1.64 -0.20 -20.70
N ARG A 355 -1.81 -0.34 -22.02
CA ARG A 355 -1.56 -1.60 -22.73
C ARG A 355 -0.09 -1.99 -22.75
N ARG A 356 0.82 -1.02 -22.91
CA ARG A 356 2.27 -1.25 -22.86
C ARG A 356 2.72 -1.69 -21.47
N THR A 357 2.26 -1.03 -20.42
CA THR A 357 2.56 -1.42 -19.04
C THR A 357 1.96 -2.79 -18.71
N ALA A 358 0.70 -3.06 -19.09
CA ALA A 358 0.08 -4.36 -18.89
C ALA A 358 0.79 -5.49 -19.66
N SER A 359 1.20 -5.24 -20.90
CA SER A 359 1.93 -6.23 -21.72
C SER A 359 3.33 -6.49 -21.15
N ALA A 360 4.02 -5.44 -20.70
CA ALA A 360 5.30 -5.58 -20.02
C ALA A 360 5.16 -6.36 -18.70
N GLN A 361 4.13 -6.05 -17.89
CA GLN A 361 3.82 -6.80 -16.67
C GLN A 361 3.56 -8.27 -16.97
N ALA A 362 2.74 -8.57 -17.99
CA ALA A 362 2.41 -9.94 -18.38
C ALA A 362 3.65 -10.72 -18.86
N TRP A 363 4.52 -10.09 -19.66
CA TRP A 363 5.74 -10.73 -20.16
C TRP A 363 6.70 -11.07 -19.01
N TRP A 364 6.91 -10.14 -18.09
CA TRP A 364 7.76 -10.37 -16.90
C TRP A 364 7.11 -11.38 -15.94
N ALA A 365 5.80 -11.32 -15.75
CA ALA A 365 5.04 -12.31 -14.97
C ALA A 365 5.22 -13.73 -15.54
N GLN A 366 5.14 -13.90 -16.86
CA GLN A 366 5.37 -15.18 -17.51
C GLN A 366 6.82 -15.65 -17.34
N ARG A 367 7.79 -14.77 -17.60
CA ARG A 367 9.22 -15.11 -17.50
C ARG A 367 9.61 -15.51 -16.08
N PHE A 368 9.22 -14.72 -15.09
CA PHE A 368 9.53 -15.03 -13.69
C PHE A 368 8.66 -16.16 -13.15
N GLY A 369 7.44 -16.35 -13.67
CA GLY A 369 6.62 -17.53 -13.41
C GLY A 369 7.33 -18.82 -13.85
N GLN A 370 7.93 -18.84 -15.03
CA GLN A 370 8.73 -19.98 -15.51
C GLN A 370 9.98 -20.23 -14.64
N GLU A 371 10.66 -19.18 -14.17
CA GLU A 371 11.77 -19.33 -13.23
C GLU A 371 11.29 -19.90 -11.89
N ALA A 372 10.16 -19.43 -11.37
CA ALA A 372 9.56 -19.96 -10.15
C ALA A 372 9.18 -21.45 -10.28
N GLU A 373 8.58 -21.84 -11.40
CA GLU A 373 8.28 -23.24 -11.71
C GLU A 373 9.55 -24.09 -11.78
N ARG A 374 10.65 -23.55 -12.31
CA ARG A 374 11.95 -24.25 -12.31
C ARG A 374 12.51 -24.47 -10.92
N TYR A 375 12.32 -23.52 -9.99
CA TYR A 375 12.75 -23.68 -8.59
C TYR A 375 11.99 -24.82 -7.91
N GLU A 376 10.66 -24.82 -8.05
CA GLU A 376 9.81 -25.87 -7.48
C GLU A 376 10.06 -27.22 -8.14
N ALA A 377 10.23 -27.27 -9.46
CA ALA A 377 10.53 -28.52 -10.16
C ALA A 377 11.90 -29.10 -9.74
N LEU A 378 12.92 -28.25 -9.55
CA LEU A 378 14.23 -28.70 -9.07
C LEU A 378 14.13 -29.27 -7.66
N MET A 379 13.43 -28.58 -6.74
CA MET A 379 13.24 -29.07 -5.37
C MET A 379 12.41 -30.35 -5.34
N ARG A 380 11.30 -30.43 -6.09
CA ARG A 380 10.51 -31.66 -6.21
C ARG A 380 11.34 -32.81 -6.75
N TYR A 381 12.16 -32.58 -7.78
CA TYR A 381 13.05 -33.60 -8.28
C TYR A 381 14.06 -34.07 -7.22
N ALA A 382 14.67 -33.13 -6.49
CA ALA A 382 15.56 -33.45 -5.38
C ALA A 382 14.86 -34.31 -4.31
N HIS A 383 13.63 -33.97 -3.94
CA HIS A 383 12.84 -34.70 -2.94
C HIS A 383 12.52 -36.14 -3.36
N LEU A 384 12.33 -36.40 -4.65
CA LEU A 384 12.01 -37.72 -5.20
C LEU A 384 13.22 -38.67 -5.31
N LEU A 385 14.44 -38.15 -5.19
CA LEU A 385 15.64 -38.99 -5.19
C LEU A 385 15.74 -39.81 -3.88
N PRO A 386 16.54 -40.89 -3.86
CA PRO A 386 16.86 -41.60 -2.62
C PRO A 386 17.41 -40.63 -1.56
N ALA A 387 17.10 -40.89 -0.29
CA ALA A 387 17.46 -40.04 0.84
C ALA A 387 18.93 -39.58 0.78
N HIS A 388 19.13 -38.27 0.64
CA HIS A 388 20.44 -37.62 0.57
C HIS A 388 20.34 -36.19 1.10
N ASP A 389 21.50 -35.58 1.37
CA ASP A 389 21.60 -34.16 1.76
C ASP A 389 21.25 -33.25 0.57
N ILE A 390 20.15 -32.49 0.69
CA ILE A 390 19.62 -31.62 -0.38
C ILE A 390 20.27 -30.22 -0.42
N GLN A 391 21.28 -29.94 0.41
CA GLN A 391 21.93 -28.63 0.45
C GLN A 391 22.52 -28.20 -0.91
N GLN A 392 22.99 -29.16 -1.72
CA GLN A 392 23.57 -28.86 -3.03
C GLN A 392 22.51 -28.32 -4.00
N GLU A 393 21.35 -28.94 -4.05
CA GLU A 393 20.20 -28.54 -4.87
C GLU A 393 19.64 -27.20 -4.36
N MET A 394 19.52 -27.04 -3.04
CA MET A 394 19.13 -25.75 -2.45
C MET A 394 20.12 -24.63 -2.80
N ALA A 395 21.43 -24.90 -2.82
CA ALA A 395 22.44 -23.93 -3.22
C ALA A 395 22.27 -23.50 -4.69
N GLN A 396 21.85 -24.40 -5.58
CA GLN A 396 21.54 -24.07 -6.97
C GLN A 396 20.30 -23.16 -7.06
N VAL A 397 19.24 -23.44 -6.29
CA VAL A 397 18.06 -22.55 -6.22
C VAL A 397 18.44 -21.18 -5.69
N ARG A 398 19.22 -21.11 -4.58
CA ARG A 398 19.72 -19.85 -4.00
C ARG A 398 20.54 -19.05 -5.00
N TRP A 399 21.45 -19.70 -5.73
CA TRP A 399 22.26 -19.03 -6.74
C TRP A 399 21.39 -18.42 -7.86
N ARG A 400 20.36 -19.13 -8.33
CA ARG A 400 19.42 -18.59 -9.33
C ARG A 400 18.59 -17.43 -8.81
N MET A 401 18.08 -17.53 -7.57
CA MET A 401 17.34 -16.44 -6.94
C MET A 401 18.19 -15.19 -6.74
N ALA A 402 19.47 -15.33 -6.39
CA ALA A 402 20.39 -14.21 -6.27
C ALA A 402 20.55 -13.43 -7.58
N GLN A 403 20.38 -14.07 -8.75
CA GLN A 403 20.37 -13.37 -10.04
C GLN A 403 19.10 -12.53 -10.26
N LEU A 404 18.01 -12.82 -9.54
CA LEU A 404 16.75 -12.07 -9.60
C LEU A 404 16.68 -10.91 -8.61
N GLU A 405 17.42 -10.96 -7.50
CA GLU A 405 17.40 -9.94 -6.43
C GLU A 405 17.63 -8.49 -6.90
N PRO A 406 18.54 -8.19 -7.86
CA PRO A 406 18.71 -6.83 -8.36
C PRO A 406 17.44 -6.26 -9.04
N ASN A 407 16.57 -7.12 -9.56
CA ASN A 407 15.35 -6.70 -10.28
C ASN A 407 14.20 -6.30 -9.33
N VAL A 408 14.42 -6.37 -8.02
CA VAL A 408 13.41 -6.14 -6.98
C VAL A 408 13.42 -4.69 -6.48
N GLU A 409 14.47 -3.93 -6.81
CA GLU A 409 14.68 -2.53 -6.41
C GLU A 409 13.96 -1.53 -7.34
N GLY A 410 13.42 -0.45 -6.77
CA GLY A 410 12.77 0.66 -7.47
C GLY A 410 11.21 0.68 -7.39
N PRO A 411 10.59 1.79 -6.93
CA PRO A 411 9.12 1.88 -6.71
C PRO A 411 8.28 1.90 -8.00
N SER A 412 8.89 2.13 -9.17
CA SER A 412 8.23 2.19 -10.48
C SER A 412 8.64 1.06 -11.44
N ASN A 413 9.35 0.05 -10.93
CA ASN A 413 9.82 -1.06 -11.75
C ASN A 413 8.69 -2.08 -11.99
N VAL A 414 8.22 -2.15 -13.24
CA VAL A 414 7.20 -3.08 -13.74
C VAL A 414 7.53 -4.56 -13.43
N MET A 415 8.81 -4.87 -13.24
CA MET A 415 9.29 -6.22 -12.94
C MET A 415 9.28 -6.59 -11.46
N ALA A 416 9.29 -5.60 -10.57
CA ALA A 416 9.61 -5.86 -9.16
C ALA A 416 8.53 -6.70 -8.47
N GLY A 417 7.25 -6.54 -8.81
CA GLY A 417 6.16 -7.38 -8.31
C GLY A 417 6.31 -8.85 -8.72
N PRO A 418 6.36 -9.15 -10.03
CA PRO A 418 6.66 -10.48 -10.55
C PRO A 418 7.97 -11.13 -10.02
N ALA A 419 9.04 -10.36 -9.88
CA ALA A 419 10.31 -10.84 -9.33
C ALA A 419 10.19 -11.22 -7.85
N CYS A 420 9.54 -10.38 -7.03
CA CYS A 420 9.20 -10.72 -5.64
C CYS A 420 8.38 -12.02 -5.57
N TYR A 421 7.40 -12.22 -6.46
CA TYR A 421 6.59 -13.43 -6.49
C TYR A 421 7.43 -14.69 -6.78
N ALA A 422 8.36 -14.62 -7.74
CA ALA A 422 9.25 -15.74 -8.04
C ALA A 422 10.22 -16.06 -6.89
N LEU A 423 10.77 -15.04 -6.22
CA LEU A 423 11.58 -15.21 -5.02
C LEU A 423 10.77 -15.83 -3.87
N ALA A 424 9.52 -15.39 -3.67
CA ALA A 424 8.64 -15.97 -2.67
C ALA A 424 8.41 -17.47 -2.90
N ARG A 425 8.17 -17.90 -4.14
CA ARG A 425 8.04 -19.31 -4.52
C ARG A 425 9.32 -20.10 -4.30
N GLY A 426 10.48 -19.55 -4.69
CA GLY A 426 11.77 -20.20 -4.47
C GLY A 426 12.11 -20.39 -2.99
N HIS A 427 11.86 -19.38 -2.15
CA HIS A 427 12.00 -19.50 -0.69
C HIS A 427 11.03 -20.53 -0.10
N LEU A 428 9.78 -20.56 -0.56
CA LEU A 428 8.81 -21.56 -0.10
C LEU A 428 9.22 -22.99 -0.49
N ALA A 429 9.72 -23.20 -1.71
CA ALA A 429 10.17 -24.51 -2.19
C ALA A 429 11.36 -25.07 -1.38
N MET A 430 12.18 -24.19 -0.82
CA MET A 430 13.26 -24.54 0.12
C MET A 430 12.78 -24.60 1.58
N GLY A 431 11.51 -24.30 1.84
CA GLY A 431 10.89 -24.27 3.16
C GLY A 431 11.29 -23.08 4.06
N ASP A 432 11.78 -21.98 3.49
CA ASP A 432 12.07 -20.71 4.18
C ASP A 432 10.81 -19.82 4.22
N LEU A 433 9.88 -20.16 5.12
CA LEU A 433 8.59 -19.49 5.26
C LEU A 433 8.69 -17.98 5.56
N PRO A 434 9.58 -17.50 6.47
CA PRO A 434 9.68 -16.07 6.75
C PRO A 434 10.07 -15.24 5.53
N ARG A 435 11.09 -15.67 4.76
CA ARG A 435 11.48 -14.96 3.54
C ARG A 435 10.41 -15.09 2.46
N ALA A 436 9.80 -16.26 2.31
CA ALA A 436 8.70 -16.45 1.38
C ALA A 436 7.55 -15.47 1.63
N SER A 437 7.13 -15.30 2.90
CA SER A 437 6.11 -14.33 3.30
C SER A 437 6.53 -12.89 2.98
N ALA A 438 7.75 -12.49 3.37
CA ALA A 438 8.22 -11.13 3.17
C ALA A 438 8.27 -10.73 1.68
N TYR A 439 8.72 -11.63 0.81
CA TYR A 439 8.69 -11.39 -0.63
C TYR A 439 7.26 -11.43 -1.21
N MET A 440 6.37 -12.29 -0.70
CA MET A 440 4.98 -12.35 -1.13
C MET A 440 4.22 -11.04 -0.80
N ASP A 441 4.39 -10.53 0.42
CA ASP A 441 3.81 -9.26 0.85
C ASP A 441 4.30 -8.10 -0.02
N ARG A 442 5.60 -8.09 -0.34
CA ARG A 442 6.21 -7.12 -1.26
C ARG A 442 5.68 -7.23 -2.69
N ALA A 443 5.36 -8.44 -3.17
CA ALA A 443 4.76 -8.64 -4.50
C ALA A 443 3.35 -8.05 -4.56
N LEU A 444 2.52 -8.33 -3.55
CA LEU A 444 1.14 -7.81 -3.46
C LEU A 444 1.09 -6.30 -3.26
N ALA A 445 1.99 -5.75 -2.43
CA ALA A 445 2.12 -4.31 -2.21
C ALA A 445 2.51 -3.55 -3.50
N ARG A 446 3.24 -4.21 -4.41
CA ARG A 446 3.59 -3.70 -5.74
C ARG A 446 2.51 -3.94 -6.80
N GLY A 447 1.33 -4.43 -6.41
CA GLY A 447 0.17 -4.61 -7.28
C GLY A 447 0.17 -5.90 -8.11
N PHE A 448 1.06 -6.85 -7.85
CA PHE A 448 1.05 -8.16 -8.53
C PHE A 448 -0.06 -9.05 -7.97
N ARG A 449 -1.26 -8.95 -8.56
CA ARG A 449 -2.48 -9.65 -8.12
C ARG A 449 -2.98 -10.59 -9.22
N SER A 450 -2.50 -11.83 -9.22
CA SER A 450 -2.99 -12.91 -10.09
C SER A 450 -3.62 -14.03 -9.25
N PRO A 451 -4.46 -14.91 -9.83
CA PRO A 451 -4.98 -16.07 -9.12
C PRO A 451 -3.87 -16.94 -8.51
N GLU A 452 -2.75 -17.12 -9.20
CA GLU A 452 -1.58 -17.86 -8.73
C GLU A 452 -0.90 -17.16 -7.55
N ALA A 453 -0.79 -15.83 -7.59
CA ALA A 453 -0.28 -15.03 -6.49
C ALA A 453 -1.14 -15.17 -5.23
N PHE A 454 -2.46 -15.11 -5.37
CA PHE A 454 -3.39 -15.31 -4.26
C PHE A 454 -3.36 -16.74 -3.74
N TYR A 455 -3.29 -17.76 -4.60
CA TYR A 455 -3.11 -19.15 -4.18
C TYR A 455 -1.85 -19.32 -3.32
N MET A 456 -0.71 -18.81 -3.79
CA MET A 456 0.57 -18.89 -3.06
C MET A 456 0.53 -18.16 -1.73
N HIS A 457 -0.02 -16.94 -1.69
CA HIS A 457 -0.16 -16.19 -0.44
C HIS A 457 -1.06 -16.92 0.54
N GLY A 458 -2.17 -17.50 0.06
CA GLY A 458 -3.07 -18.32 0.85
C GLY A 458 -2.37 -19.53 1.49
N ARG A 459 -1.48 -20.20 0.73
CA ARG A 459 -0.64 -21.29 1.25
C ARG A 459 0.34 -20.82 2.32
N ILE A 460 1.08 -19.73 2.08
CA ILE A 460 2.06 -19.19 3.04
C ILE A 460 1.37 -18.81 4.36
N LEU A 461 0.26 -18.07 4.28
CA LEU A 461 -0.56 -17.72 5.46
C LEU A 461 -1.12 -18.95 6.15
N GLY A 462 -1.48 -19.98 5.39
CA GLY A 462 -1.91 -21.27 5.90
C GLY A 462 -0.83 -22.00 6.69
N TYR A 463 0.40 -22.06 6.18
CA TYR A 463 1.54 -22.61 6.92
C TYR A 463 1.85 -21.81 8.19
N GLN A 464 1.81 -20.48 8.12
CA GLN A 464 1.95 -19.62 9.30
C GLN A 464 0.85 -19.87 10.33
N TYR A 465 -0.40 -20.05 9.89
CA TYR A 465 -1.51 -20.38 10.77
C TYR A 465 -1.29 -21.73 11.46
N LEU A 466 -0.84 -22.76 10.74
CA LEU A 466 -0.53 -24.07 11.35
C LEU A 466 0.63 -23.97 12.35
N ALA A 467 1.68 -23.21 12.03
CA ALA A 467 2.77 -22.94 12.95
C ALA A 467 2.29 -22.17 14.20
N GLU A 468 1.36 -21.24 14.05
CA GLU A 468 0.77 -20.50 15.18
C GLU A 468 -0.13 -21.41 16.02
N LEU A 469 -0.93 -22.29 15.40
CA LEU A 469 -1.73 -23.30 16.11
C LEU A 469 -0.86 -24.23 16.95
N ASP A 470 0.30 -24.60 16.41
CA ASP A 470 1.29 -25.40 17.10
C ASP A 470 1.77 -24.73 18.39
N GLN A 471 1.99 -23.41 18.38
CA GLN A 471 2.29 -22.63 19.59
C GLN A 471 1.07 -22.51 20.51
N ILE A 472 -0.11 -22.27 19.95
CA ILE A 472 -1.38 -22.18 20.71
C ILE A 472 -1.65 -23.49 21.49
N ARG A 473 -1.35 -24.65 20.92
CA ARG A 473 -1.54 -25.96 21.60
C ARG A 473 -0.68 -26.09 22.87
N LYS A 474 0.48 -25.41 22.94
CA LYS A 474 1.36 -25.40 24.12
C LYS A 474 0.79 -24.59 25.28
N VAL A 475 -0.24 -23.77 25.02
CA VAL A 475 -0.90 -22.98 26.06
C VAL A 475 -1.68 -23.91 26.99
N ALA A 476 -1.19 -24.02 28.23
CA ALA A 476 -1.80 -24.85 29.27
C ALA A 476 -3.20 -24.34 29.68
N ASP A 477 -3.36 -23.02 29.78
CA ASP A 477 -4.62 -22.37 30.16
C ASP A 477 -5.64 -22.38 29.00
N PRO A 478 -6.83 -22.98 29.16
CA PRO A 478 -7.83 -23.07 28.10
C PRO A 478 -8.35 -21.73 27.58
N ALA A 479 -8.52 -20.72 28.44
CA ALA A 479 -9.10 -19.43 28.07
C ALA A 479 -8.09 -18.56 27.30
N VAL A 480 -6.82 -18.60 27.70
CA VAL A 480 -5.71 -18.03 26.94
C VAL A 480 -5.60 -18.69 25.56
N ARG A 481 -5.67 -20.01 25.53
CA ARG A 481 -5.57 -20.80 24.30
C ARG A 481 -6.67 -20.40 23.32
N GLU A 482 -7.89 -20.22 23.81
CA GLU A 482 -9.03 -19.78 23.02
C GLU A 482 -8.93 -18.32 22.54
N ALA A 483 -8.40 -17.41 23.36
CA ALA A 483 -8.16 -16.02 22.94
C ALA A 483 -7.11 -15.93 21.82
N ARG A 484 -5.97 -16.62 21.96
CA ARG A 484 -4.92 -16.66 20.94
C ARG A 484 -5.39 -17.37 19.67
N LEU A 485 -6.17 -18.45 19.83
CA LEU A 485 -6.84 -19.11 18.71
C LEU A 485 -7.76 -18.16 17.95
N ARG A 486 -8.61 -17.38 18.65
CA ARG A 486 -9.47 -16.36 18.01
C ARG A 486 -8.67 -15.32 17.23
N ALA A 487 -7.56 -14.83 17.79
CA ALA A 487 -6.70 -13.87 17.10
C ALA A 487 -6.04 -14.47 15.85
N ALA A 488 -5.49 -15.68 15.94
CA ALA A 488 -4.92 -16.40 14.81
C ALA A 488 -5.98 -16.73 13.73
N ASP A 489 -7.20 -17.05 14.16
CA ASP A 489 -8.34 -17.32 13.29
C ASP A 489 -8.77 -16.06 12.51
N GLN A 490 -8.80 -14.90 13.16
CA GLN A 490 -9.17 -13.63 12.52
C GLN A 490 -8.06 -13.10 11.60
N GLY A 491 -6.81 -13.17 12.04
CA GLY A 491 -5.64 -12.66 11.31
C GLY A 491 -5.20 -13.58 10.17
N LEU A 492 -4.67 -14.77 10.51
CA LEU A 492 -4.00 -15.65 9.56
C LEU A 492 -4.98 -16.55 8.81
N ARG A 493 -5.84 -17.28 9.52
CA ARG A 493 -6.78 -18.25 8.91
C ARG A 493 -7.76 -17.56 7.97
N GLY A 494 -8.39 -16.47 8.42
CA GLY A 494 -9.31 -15.71 7.59
C GLY A 494 -8.65 -15.16 6.32
N ALA A 495 -7.40 -14.68 6.43
CA ALA A 495 -6.63 -14.23 5.28
C ALA A 495 -6.24 -15.39 4.35
N ALA A 496 -5.82 -16.54 4.89
CA ALA A 496 -5.50 -17.74 4.11
C ALA A 496 -6.70 -18.19 3.27
N ILE A 497 -7.89 -18.32 3.89
CA ILE A 497 -9.13 -18.71 3.19
C ILE A 497 -9.48 -17.70 2.08
N ARG A 498 -9.47 -16.39 2.37
CA ARG A 498 -9.79 -15.36 1.36
C ARG A 498 -8.85 -15.40 0.16
N ASN A 499 -7.55 -15.54 0.41
CA ASN A 499 -6.54 -15.63 -0.65
C ASN A 499 -6.68 -16.93 -1.46
N LEU A 500 -6.93 -18.08 -0.80
CA LEU A 500 -7.16 -19.35 -1.50
C LEU A 500 -8.46 -19.32 -2.34
N GLU A 501 -9.53 -18.69 -1.87
CA GLU A 501 -10.76 -18.52 -2.67
C GLU A 501 -10.53 -17.64 -3.90
N GLN A 502 -9.78 -16.54 -3.75
CA GLN A 502 -9.39 -15.68 -4.88
C GLN A 502 -8.46 -16.40 -5.87
N GLY A 503 -7.61 -17.30 -5.37
CA GLY A 503 -6.69 -18.12 -6.17
C GLY A 503 -7.28 -19.44 -6.68
N ARG A 504 -8.56 -19.72 -6.41
CA ARG A 504 -9.19 -21.02 -6.68
C ARG A 504 -9.12 -21.43 -8.15
N SER A 505 -9.15 -20.47 -9.08
CA SER A 505 -9.06 -20.73 -10.52
C SER A 505 -7.66 -21.11 -11.01
N ALA A 506 -6.60 -20.83 -10.22
CA ALA A 506 -5.24 -21.19 -10.60
C ALA A 506 -5.00 -22.71 -10.52
N ALA A 507 -5.57 -23.37 -9.49
CA ALA A 507 -5.53 -24.81 -9.26
C ALA A 507 -4.23 -25.51 -9.70
N LEU A 508 -3.07 -24.93 -9.34
CA LEU A 508 -1.75 -25.24 -9.93
C LEU A 508 -1.33 -26.72 -9.82
N GLU A 509 -1.79 -27.41 -8.78
CA GLU A 509 -1.40 -28.80 -8.47
C GLU A 509 -2.58 -29.76 -8.67
N SER A 510 -3.70 -29.49 -8.00
CA SER A 510 -4.97 -30.21 -8.15
C SER A 510 -6.13 -29.35 -7.63
N PRO A 511 -7.29 -29.32 -8.31
CA PRO A 511 -8.49 -28.68 -7.79
C PRO A 511 -8.92 -29.26 -6.43
N ASP A 512 -8.89 -30.58 -6.27
CA ASP A 512 -9.27 -31.24 -5.00
C ASP A 512 -8.28 -30.93 -3.88
N TYR A 513 -7.00 -30.74 -4.17
CA TYR A 513 -6.01 -30.33 -3.17
C TYR A 513 -6.27 -28.90 -2.66
N THR A 514 -6.60 -27.97 -3.57
CA THR A 514 -6.98 -26.61 -3.18
C THR A 514 -8.24 -26.60 -2.32
N LEU A 515 -9.24 -27.43 -2.69
CA LEU A 515 -10.46 -27.60 -1.89
C LEU A 515 -10.17 -28.26 -0.53
N ALA A 516 -9.23 -29.20 -0.46
CA ALA A 516 -8.79 -29.80 0.79
C ALA A 516 -8.19 -28.75 1.74
N LEU A 517 -7.31 -27.88 1.24
CA LEU A 517 -6.75 -26.77 2.02
C LEU A 517 -7.83 -25.79 2.50
N LEU A 518 -8.77 -25.40 1.63
CA LEU A 518 -9.91 -24.54 1.98
C LEU A 518 -10.80 -25.17 3.05
N ALA A 519 -11.07 -26.48 2.95
CA ALA A 519 -11.83 -27.21 3.97
C ALA A 519 -11.04 -27.36 5.28
N PHE A 520 -9.74 -27.62 5.20
CA PHE A 520 -8.86 -27.80 6.35
C PHE A 520 -8.75 -26.51 7.17
N TYR A 521 -8.37 -25.41 6.52
CA TYR A 521 -8.40 -24.09 7.16
C TYR A 521 -9.82 -23.70 7.53
N GLY A 522 -10.82 -24.11 6.74
CA GLY A 522 -12.24 -23.98 7.07
C GLY A 522 -12.71 -24.74 8.31
N ARG A 523 -11.86 -25.55 8.98
CA ARG A 523 -12.19 -26.44 10.10
C ARG A 523 -13.27 -27.49 9.77
N ARG A 524 -13.42 -27.81 8.48
CA ARG A 524 -14.28 -28.88 7.97
C ARG A 524 -13.41 -30.12 7.72
N LEU A 525 -12.92 -30.73 8.80
CA LEU A 525 -11.85 -31.74 8.73
C LEU A 525 -12.25 -33.00 7.92
N ASP A 526 -13.50 -33.45 8.01
CA ASP A 526 -13.97 -34.63 7.26
C ASP A 526 -14.03 -34.36 5.75
N GLU A 527 -14.49 -33.18 5.36
CA GLU A 527 -14.47 -32.74 3.97
C GLU A 527 -13.04 -32.56 3.47
N ALA A 528 -12.17 -31.95 4.28
CA ALA A 528 -10.75 -31.80 3.95
C ALA A 528 -10.09 -33.15 3.72
N LEU A 529 -10.35 -34.13 4.59
CA LEU A 529 -9.81 -35.47 4.50
C LEU A 529 -10.29 -36.19 3.22
N ALA A 530 -11.59 -36.10 2.92
CA ALA A 530 -12.16 -36.67 1.70
C ALA A 530 -11.54 -36.06 0.44
N ARG A 531 -11.34 -34.73 0.41
CA ARG A 531 -10.73 -33.99 -0.70
C ARG A 531 -9.24 -34.30 -0.86
N ALA A 532 -8.48 -34.39 0.24
CA ALA A 532 -7.07 -34.76 0.21
C ALA A 532 -6.88 -36.18 -0.36
N ARG A 533 -7.71 -37.13 0.07
CA ARG A 533 -7.74 -38.49 -0.48
C ARG A 533 -8.12 -38.52 -1.96
N ALA A 534 -9.11 -37.71 -2.37
CA ALA A 534 -9.50 -37.60 -3.76
C ALA A 534 -8.33 -37.08 -4.62
N ALA A 535 -7.65 -36.01 -4.17
CA ALA A 535 -6.47 -35.46 -4.83
C ALA A 535 -5.37 -36.50 -5.01
N PHE A 536 -5.06 -37.27 -3.95
CA PHE A 536 -4.07 -38.34 -4.01
C PHE A 536 -4.51 -39.51 -4.91
N SER A 537 -5.78 -39.90 -4.88
CA SER A 537 -6.30 -40.99 -5.72
C SER A 537 -6.27 -40.67 -7.22
N GLN A 538 -6.47 -39.40 -7.58
CA GLN A 538 -6.39 -38.93 -8.96
C GLN A 538 -4.94 -38.80 -9.44
N THR A 539 -4.04 -38.42 -8.53
CA THR A 539 -2.62 -38.20 -8.83
C THR A 539 -1.75 -38.93 -7.78
N PRO A 540 -1.55 -40.26 -7.90
CA PRO A 540 -0.89 -41.06 -6.85
C PRO A 540 0.58 -40.70 -6.57
N TRP A 541 1.25 -39.98 -7.47
CA TRP A 541 2.62 -39.48 -7.27
C TRP A 541 2.69 -38.11 -6.58
N PHE A 542 1.53 -37.48 -6.31
CA PHE A 542 1.47 -36.17 -5.62
C PHE A 542 1.54 -36.36 -4.11
N TYR A 543 2.75 -36.59 -3.62
CA TYR A 543 3.01 -36.93 -2.22
C TYR A 543 2.59 -35.84 -1.24
N GLU A 544 2.53 -34.56 -1.65
CA GLU A 544 2.07 -33.45 -0.81
C GLU A 544 0.58 -33.61 -0.43
N ALA A 545 -0.26 -34.19 -1.29
CA ALA A 545 -1.64 -34.53 -0.93
C ALA A 545 -1.69 -35.61 0.17
N LYS A 546 -0.75 -36.56 0.15
CA LYS A 546 -0.62 -37.58 1.20
C LYS A 546 -0.09 -37.00 2.50
N GLY A 547 0.85 -36.05 2.42
CA GLY A 547 1.29 -35.26 3.57
C GLY A 547 0.14 -34.48 4.22
N LEU A 548 -0.67 -33.79 3.40
CA LEU A 548 -1.85 -33.06 3.87
C LEU A 548 -2.89 -33.99 4.53
N GLU A 549 -3.10 -35.20 3.98
CA GLU A 549 -3.94 -36.21 4.65
C GLU A 549 -3.44 -36.50 6.08
N GLY A 550 -2.13 -36.65 6.25
CA GLY A 550 -1.49 -36.83 7.57
C GLY A 550 -1.68 -35.63 8.50
N ASP A 551 -1.50 -34.41 8.00
CA ASP A 551 -1.67 -33.18 8.79
C ASP A 551 -3.13 -33.01 9.27
N ILE A 552 -4.12 -33.35 8.42
CA ILE A 552 -5.54 -33.32 8.77
C ILE A 552 -5.85 -34.35 9.86
N LEU A 553 -5.36 -35.59 9.71
CA LEU A 553 -5.52 -36.65 10.71
C LEU A 553 -4.86 -36.28 12.04
N LEU A 554 -3.71 -35.59 12.00
CA LEU A 554 -3.02 -35.12 13.19
C LEU A 554 -3.80 -34.01 13.91
N ASP A 555 -4.44 -33.09 13.18
CA ASP A 555 -5.35 -32.09 13.78
C ASP A 555 -6.59 -32.75 14.40
N GLN A 556 -7.17 -33.76 13.74
CA GLN A 556 -8.24 -34.59 14.31
C GLN A 556 -7.77 -35.29 15.59
N ALA A 557 -6.56 -35.87 15.60
CA ALA A 557 -5.99 -36.51 16.78
C ALA A 557 -5.83 -35.54 17.96
N GLY A 558 -5.39 -34.30 17.70
CA GLY A 558 -5.23 -33.28 18.74
C GLY A 558 -6.52 -32.99 19.52
N ALA A 559 -7.66 -33.01 18.82
CA ALA A 559 -9.00 -32.79 19.38
C ALA A 559 -9.72 -34.08 19.83
N ALA A 560 -9.17 -35.26 19.51
CA ALA A 560 -9.81 -36.54 19.79
C ALA A 560 -9.84 -36.88 21.28
N ARG A 561 -10.85 -37.68 21.66
CA ARG A 561 -10.90 -38.36 22.96
C ARG A 561 -9.80 -39.43 23.05
N PRO A 562 -9.36 -39.81 24.26
CA PRO A 562 -8.27 -40.78 24.45
C PRO A 562 -8.44 -42.09 23.67
N GLU A 563 -9.67 -42.58 23.52
CA GLU A 563 -9.97 -43.84 22.83
C GLU A 563 -9.69 -43.77 21.32
N ALA A 564 -9.93 -42.61 20.71
CA ALA A 564 -9.72 -42.38 19.27
C ALA A 564 -8.33 -41.81 18.95
N PHE A 565 -7.66 -41.21 19.93
CA PHE A 565 -6.35 -40.56 19.76
C PHE A 565 -5.30 -41.47 19.12
N ARG A 566 -5.13 -42.68 19.66
CA ARG A 566 -4.09 -43.62 19.20
C ARG A 566 -4.28 -43.99 17.72
N GLY A 567 -5.49 -44.35 17.32
CA GLY A 567 -5.78 -44.75 15.93
C GLY A 567 -5.59 -43.60 14.93
N LEU A 568 -5.97 -42.38 15.29
CA LEU A 568 -5.76 -41.20 14.44
C LEU A 568 -4.29 -40.82 14.33
N LEU A 569 -3.54 -40.90 15.44
CA LEU A 569 -2.09 -40.66 15.44
C LEU A 569 -1.36 -41.66 14.55
N GLU A 570 -1.66 -42.96 14.70
CA GLU A 570 -1.06 -44.03 13.88
C GLU A 570 -1.38 -43.83 12.39
N ALA A 571 -2.63 -43.46 12.07
CA ALA A 571 -3.02 -43.16 10.69
C ALA A 571 -2.29 -41.94 10.12
N ALA A 572 -2.11 -40.87 10.92
CA ALA A 572 -1.36 -39.68 10.51
C ALA A 572 0.12 -40.02 10.23
N VAL A 573 0.78 -40.75 11.15
CA VAL A 573 2.16 -41.21 10.98
C VAL A 573 2.31 -42.10 9.75
N ALA A 574 1.37 -43.02 9.52
CA ALA A 574 1.38 -43.86 8.32
C ALA A 574 1.27 -43.05 7.03
N CYS A 575 0.50 -41.95 7.02
CA CYS A 575 0.44 -41.05 5.87
C CYS A 575 1.76 -40.33 5.63
N PHE A 576 2.41 -39.81 6.67
CA PHE A 576 3.73 -39.19 6.55
C PHE A 576 4.79 -40.17 6.06
N GLN A 577 4.81 -41.40 6.59
CA GLN A 577 5.74 -42.45 6.15
C GLN A 577 5.47 -42.89 4.72
N SER A 578 4.20 -42.99 4.32
CA SER A 578 3.83 -43.24 2.91
C SER A 578 4.29 -42.10 2.00
N ALA A 579 4.19 -40.85 2.43
CA ALA A 579 4.70 -39.69 1.70
C ALA A 579 6.23 -39.73 1.59
N GLN A 580 6.94 -40.05 2.69
CA GLN A 580 8.40 -40.21 2.72
C GLN A 580 8.87 -41.32 1.77
N ALA A 581 8.10 -42.42 1.62
CA ALA A 581 8.44 -43.47 0.67
C ALA A 581 8.41 -42.99 -0.80
N MET A 582 7.61 -41.97 -1.11
CA MET A 582 7.52 -41.36 -2.45
C MET A 582 8.53 -40.22 -2.63
N ALA A 583 8.78 -39.45 -1.56
CA ALA A 583 9.73 -38.34 -1.53
C ALA A 583 10.74 -38.52 -0.37
N PRO A 584 11.72 -39.43 -0.50
CA PRO A 584 12.63 -39.82 0.59
C PRO A 584 13.56 -38.69 1.07
N SER A 585 13.79 -37.69 0.21
CA SER A 585 14.66 -36.57 0.50
C SER A 585 13.94 -35.31 0.98
N ASP A 586 12.62 -35.36 1.18
CA ASP A 586 11.86 -34.21 1.71
C ASP A 586 11.95 -34.15 3.26
N PRO A 587 12.69 -33.18 3.84
CA PRO A 587 12.83 -33.08 5.29
C PRO A 587 11.53 -32.69 6.00
N ASP A 588 10.60 -32.01 5.33
CA ASP A 588 9.37 -31.53 5.96
C ASP A 588 8.42 -32.67 6.32
N LEU A 589 8.46 -33.79 5.58
CA LEU A 589 7.71 -35.00 5.91
C LEU A 589 8.23 -35.68 7.18
N CYS A 590 9.55 -35.69 7.37
CA CYS A 590 10.18 -36.15 8.62
C CYS A 590 9.83 -35.23 9.79
N LEU A 591 9.79 -33.91 9.57
CA LEU A 591 9.37 -32.94 10.58
C LEU A 591 7.88 -33.06 10.93
N SER A 592 7.00 -33.35 9.97
CA SER A 592 5.59 -33.62 10.24
C SER A 592 5.40 -34.89 11.09
N GLU A 593 6.17 -35.95 10.82
CA GLU A 593 6.19 -37.13 11.69
C GLU A 593 6.71 -36.79 13.10
N ALA A 594 7.79 -36.01 13.23
CA ALA A 594 8.30 -35.57 14.51
C ALA A 594 7.25 -34.74 15.29
N ARG A 595 6.50 -33.85 14.62
CA ARG A 595 5.38 -33.11 15.23
C ARG A 595 4.26 -34.03 15.70
N ALA A 596 3.97 -35.12 14.99
CA ALA A 596 3.01 -36.13 15.43
C ALA A 596 3.45 -36.80 16.74
N TRP A 597 4.72 -37.21 16.82
CA TRP A 597 5.29 -37.76 18.04
C TRP A 597 5.37 -36.74 19.18
N ARG A 598 5.54 -35.47 18.86
CA ARG A 598 5.47 -34.38 19.84
C ARG A 598 4.10 -34.31 20.50
N LEU A 599 3.03 -34.32 19.70
CA LEU A 599 1.66 -34.34 20.19
C LEU A 599 1.41 -35.57 21.09
N ALA A 600 1.97 -36.73 20.72
CA ALA A 600 1.89 -37.92 21.54
C ALA A 600 2.59 -37.74 22.90
N MET A 601 3.78 -37.14 22.95
CA MET A 601 4.45 -36.81 24.22
C MET A 601 3.59 -35.88 25.09
N GLU A 602 3.03 -34.82 24.50
CA GLU A 602 2.16 -33.88 25.19
C GLU A 602 0.94 -34.57 25.81
N LYS A 603 0.26 -35.46 25.05
CA LYS A 603 -0.87 -36.24 25.55
C LYS A 603 -0.48 -37.22 26.64
N HIS A 604 0.64 -37.93 26.50
CA HIS A 604 1.13 -38.84 27.55
C HIS A 604 1.40 -38.08 28.85
N TRP A 605 2.02 -36.89 28.80
CA TRP A 605 2.24 -36.07 29.98
C TRP A 605 0.95 -35.56 30.63
N GLN A 606 -0.06 -35.20 29.84
CA GLN A 606 -1.37 -34.80 30.37
C GLN A 606 -2.05 -35.92 31.18
N HIS A 607 -1.82 -37.18 30.81
CA HIS A 607 -2.41 -38.34 31.48
C HIS A 607 -1.46 -39.03 32.47
N GLY A 608 -0.23 -38.53 32.64
CA GLY A 608 0.78 -39.13 33.54
C GLY A 608 1.39 -40.44 33.03
N GLU A 609 1.33 -40.68 31.72
CA GLU A 609 1.88 -41.87 31.06
C GLU A 609 3.37 -41.68 30.68
N ASP A 610 4.10 -42.79 30.48
CA ASP A 610 5.49 -42.73 30.03
C ASP A 610 5.57 -42.29 28.55
N ALA A 611 6.34 -41.23 28.30
CA ALA A 611 6.56 -40.65 26.98
C ALA A 611 7.85 -41.15 26.29
N ALA A 612 8.50 -42.20 26.82
CA ALA A 612 9.75 -42.73 26.26
C ALA A 612 9.66 -43.16 24.79
N VAL A 613 8.59 -43.87 24.42
CA VAL A 613 8.40 -44.37 23.05
C VAL A 613 8.14 -43.21 22.07
N PRO A 614 7.19 -42.30 22.31
CA PRO A 614 7.04 -41.10 21.50
C PRO A 614 8.32 -40.26 21.38
N PHE A 615 9.08 -40.12 22.47
CA PHE A 615 10.37 -39.41 22.45
C PHE A 615 11.37 -40.07 21.49
N ALA A 616 11.61 -41.37 21.63
CA ALA A 616 12.56 -42.09 20.78
C ALA A 616 12.14 -42.08 19.29
N ARG A 617 10.85 -42.21 19.01
CA ARG A 617 10.30 -42.14 17.64
C ARG A 617 10.43 -40.74 17.03
N GLY A 618 10.15 -39.70 17.82
CA GLY A 618 10.28 -38.32 17.39
C GLY A 618 11.74 -37.93 17.12
N LEU A 619 12.68 -38.29 18.00
CA LEU A 619 14.11 -38.09 17.75
C LEU A 619 14.58 -38.83 16.49
N ALA A 620 14.17 -40.09 16.29
CA ALA A 620 14.53 -40.82 15.08
C ALA A 620 14.02 -40.15 13.79
N ALA A 621 12.86 -39.47 13.84
CA ALA A 621 12.36 -38.68 12.71
C ALA A 621 13.18 -37.38 12.52
N LEU A 622 13.59 -36.72 13.60
CA LEU A 622 14.46 -35.55 13.56
C LEU A 622 15.86 -35.88 13.04
N ASP A 623 16.44 -37.02 13.43
CA ASP A 623 17.73 -37.50 12.93
C ASP A 623 17.70 -37.70 11.41
N ARG A 624 16.61 -38.30 10.89
CA ARG A 624 16.39 -38.39 9.44
C ARG A 624 16.31 -37.01 8.81
N ALA A 625 15.50 -36.09 9.35
CA ALA A 625 15.38 -34.72 8.82
C ALA A 625 16.73 -33.98 8.82
N LYS A 626 17.57 -34.21 9.84
CA LYS A 626 18.89 -33.59 9.99
C LYS A 626 19.91 -34.10 8.98
N VAL A 627 19.82 -35.37 8.57
CA VAL A 627 20.64 -35.93 7.48
C VAL A 627 20.24 -35.34 6.13
N LEU A 628 18.93 -35.12 5.91
CA LEU A 628 18.40 -34.55 4.66
C LEU A 628 18.70 -33.05 4.52
N ASP A 629 18.51 -32.27 5.58
CA ASP A 629 18.84 -30.84 5.62
C ASP A 629 19.49 -30.47 6.97
N PRO A 630 20.83 -30.55 7.07
CA PRO A 630 21.57 -30.18 8.29
C PRO A 630 21.49 -28.69 8.63
N SER A 631 21.08 -27.85 7.67
CA SER A 631 20.99 -26.40 7.84
C SER A 631 19.66 -25.95 8.45
N ARG A 632 18.65 -26.84 8.48
CA ARG A 632 17.27 -26.54 8.89
C ARG A 632 17.16 -26.24 10.38
N LEU A 633 17.01 -24.97 10.71
CA LEU A 633 16.85 -24.50 12.08
C LEU A 633 15.61 -25.10 12.78
N GLY A 634 14.53 -25.36 12.03
CA GLY A 634 13.32 -25.98 12.57
C GLY A 634 13.55 -27.38 13.14
N THR A 635 14.46 -28.15 12.55
CA THR A 635 14.84 -29.49 13.06
C THR A 635 15.52 -29.36 14.42
N GLN A 636 16.51 -28.47 14.53
CA GLN A 636 17.27 -28.24 15.77
C GLN A 636 16.42 -27.62 16.88
N ALA A 637 15.50 -26.70 16.52
CA ALA A 637 14.56 -26.12 17.46
C ALA A 637 13.60 -27.17 18.04
N LEU A 638 13.13 -28.09 17.20
CA LEU A 638 12.27 -29.19 17.63
C LEU A 638 13.07 -30.23 18.46
N GLU A 639 14.30 -30.53 18.08
CA GLU A 639 15.25 -31.37 18.86
C GLU A 639 15.45 -30.80 20.28
N ALA A 640 15.69 -29.50 20.41
CA ALA A 640 15.81 -28.83 21.70
C ALA A 640 14.55 -29.01 22.57
N TRP A 641 13.36 -28.92 21.96
CA TRP A 641 12.09 -29.14 22.65
C TRP A 641 11.93 -30.59 23.11
N PHE A 642 12.29 -31.58 22.28
CA PHE A 642 12.20 -33.00 22.63
C PHE A 642 13.07 -33.34 23.85
N HIS A 643 14.31 -32.85 23.87
CA HIS A 643 15.22 -33.02 25.00
C HIS A 643 14.72 -32.33 26.28
N PHE A 644 14.24 -31.09 26.18
CA PHE A 644 13.62 -30.42 27.34
C PHE A 644 12.39 -31.18 27.87
N GLY A 645 11.56 -31.68 26.95
CA GLY A 645 10.42 -32.53 27.27
C GLY A 645 10.81 -33.78 28.04
N ARG A 646 11.84 -34.50 27.57
CA ARG A 646 12.37 -35.69 28.22
C ARG A 646 12.95 -35.38 29.59
N ALA A 647 13.72 -34.29 29.72
CA ALA A 647 14.22 -33.79 30.99
C ALA A 647 13.07 -33.58 32.00
N ARG A 648 11.97 -32.93 31.59
CA ARG A 648 10.81 -32.73 32.47
C ARG A 648 10.18 -34.05 32.91
N ALA A 649 10.07 -35.02 32.01
CA ALA A 649 9.54 -36.34 32.32
C ALA A 649 10.44 -37.12 33.32
N LEU A 650 11.75 -37.11 33.11
CA LEU A 650 12.74 -37.70 34.03
C LEU A 650 12.63 -37.07 35.41
N ASN A 651 12.57 -35.74 35.47
CA ASN A 651 12.42 -35.00 36.72
C ASN A 651 11.14 -35.39 37.48
N ASN A 652 10.00 -35.50 36.78
CA ASN A 652 8.73 -35.93 37.37
C ASN A 652 8.77 -37.38 37.90
N GLN A 653 9.62 -38.23 37.32
CA GLN A 653 9.86 -39.60 37.78
C GLN A 653 10.92 -39.68 38.91
N GLY A 654 11.49 -38.55 39.33
CA GLY A 654 12.55 -38.49 40.34
C GLY A 654 13.92 -38.95 39.83
N GLN A 655 14.11 -39.01 38.51
CA GLN A 655 15.38 -39.33 37.85
C GLN A 655 16.16 -38.04 37.55
N ASP A 656 17.48 -38.15 37.34
CA ASP A 656 18.34 -37.01 37.01
C ASP A 656 18.10 -36.56 35.55
N PRO A 657 17.65 -35.31 35.32
CA PRO A 657 17.37 -34.80 33.98
C PRO A 657 18.56 -34.03 33.35
N SER A 658 19.71 -33.96 34.02
CA SER A 658 20.80 -33.03 33.68
C SER A 658 21.33 -33.19 32.25
N GLU A 659 21.58 -34.43 31.81
CA GLU A 659 22.09 -34.70 30.45
C GLU A 659 21.12 -34.21 29.35
N GLU A 660 19.82 -34.41 29.55
CA GLU A 660 18.79 -33.98 28.61
C GLU A 660 18.60 -32.45 28.62
N LEU A 661 18.77 -31.80 29.78
CA LEU A 661 18.77 -30.33 29.85
C LEU A 661 19.97 -29.74 29.10
N ASP A 662 21.15 -30.32 29.23
CA ASP A 662 22.35 -29.86 28.51
C ASP A 662 22.17 -30.00 26.99
N ARG A 663 21.62 -31.13 26.51
CA ARG A 663 21.28 -31.32 25.09
C ARG A 663 20.28 -30.28 24.58
N ALA A 664 19.23 -29.99 25.35
CA ALA A 664 18.25 -28.96 25.00
C ALA A 664 18.90 -27.56 24.90
N LEU A 665 19.80 -27.22 25.83
CA LEU A 665 20.51 -25.94 25.84
C LEU A 665 21.54 -25.83 24.71
N SER A 666 22.22 -26.92 24.35
CA SER A 666 23.13 -26.95 23.20
C SER A 666 22.40 -26.80 21.87
N ALA A 667 21.34 -27.58 21.63
CA ALA A 667 20.55 -27.49 20.40
C ALA A 667 19.91 -26.10 20.22
N SER A 668 19.38 -25.52 21.30
CA SER A 668 18.83 -24.15 21.26
C SER A 668 19.90 -23.07 21.06
N ALA A 669 21.11 -23.25 21.59
CA ALA A 669 22.23 -22.33 21.36
C ALA A 669 22.67 -22.33 19.88
N GLU A 670 22.68 -23.50 19.24
CA GLU A 670 23.02 -23.60 17.82
C GLU A 670 22.04 -22.81 16.94
N VAL A 671 20.74 -22.95 17.19
CA VAL A 671 19.70 -22.21 16.45
C VAL A 671 19.90 -20.71 16.61
N LEU A 672 20.08 -20.22 17.84
CA LEU A 672 20.25 -18.78 18.11
C LEU A 672 21.59 -18.23 17.61
N GLY A 673 22.61 -19.08 17.48
CA GLY A 673 23.89 -18.69 16.87
C GLY A 673 23.75 -18.36 15.38
N ARG A 674 22.76 -18.93 14.69
CA ARG A 674 22.47 -18.69 13.28
C ARG A 674 21.33 -17.68 13.08
N ASP A 675 20.30 -17.72 13.91
CA ASP A 675 19.19 -16.77 13.93
C ASP A 675 18.79 -16.38 15.37
N PRO A 676 19.30 -15.25 15.89
CA PRO A 676 19.00 -14.78 17.25
C PRO A 676 17.51 -14.49 17.51
N ALA A 677 16.71 -14.30 16.46
CA ALA A 677 15.28 -13.98 16.55
C ALA A 677 14.39 -15.20 16.26
N TYR A 678 14.95 -16.40 16.18
CA TYR A 678 14.18 -17.60 15.82
C TYR A 678 13.03 -17.84 16.83
N PRO A 679 11.76 -17.96 16.35
CA PRO A 679 10.60 -18.03 17.23
C PRO A 679 10.60 -19.25 18.18
N GLY A 680 10.16 -19.05 19.43
CA GLY A 680 9.94 -20.13 20.41
C GLY A 680 11.18 -20.78 21.03
N VAL A 681 12.38 -20.51 20.51
CA VAL A 681 13.63 -21.13 21.03
C VAL A 681 14.07 -20.47 22.34
N GLN A 682 13.90 -19.16 22.47
CA GLN A 682 14.17 -18.45 23.74
C GLN A 682 13.29 -18.96 24.88
N GLU A 683 12.05 -19.34 24.58
CA GLU A 683 11.13 -19.93 25.57
C GLU A 683 11.63 -21.28 26.06
N THR A 684 12.08 -22.13 25.14
CA THR A 684 12.66 -23.44 25.45
C THR A 684 13.92 -23.28 26.31
N ARG A 685 14.77 -22.27 26.02
CA ARG A 685 15.94 -21.94 26.86
C ARG A 685 15.57 -21.44 28.24
N MET A 686 14.64 -20.50 28.33
CA MET A 686 14.12 -20.00 29.61
C MET A 686 13.64 -21.16 30.48
N ALA A 687 12.85 -22.08 29.90
CA ALA A 687 12.33 -23.23 30.61
C ALA A 687 13.45 -24.22 31.01
N ALA A 688 14.37 -24.54 30.10
CA ALA A 688 15.48 -25.45 30.37
C ALA A 688 16.43 -24.92 31.46
N PHE A 689 16.87 -23.67 31.37
CA PHE A 689 17.69 -23.05 32.42
C PHE A 689 16.95 -22.97 33.76
N GLY A 690 15.65 -22.67 33.75
CA GLY A 690 14.81 -22.66 34.94
C GLY A 690 14.73 -24.02 35.63
N GLU A 691 14.64 -25.12 34.87
CA GLU A 691 14.71 -26.48 35.40
C GLU A 691 16.12 -26.85 35.86
N THR A 692 17.17 -26.48 35.12
CA THR A 692 18.58 -26.67 35.54
C THR A 692 18.83 -26.02 36.91
N ALA A 693 18.32 -24.81 37.12
CA ALA A 693 18.38 -24.13 38.40
C ALA A 693 17.66 -24.91 39.52
N LEU A 694 16.46 -25.44 39.25
CA LEU A 694 15.73 -26.26 40.23
C LEU A 694 16.46 -27.56 40.58
N VAL A 695 17.09 -28.22 39.61
CA VAL A 695 17.91 -29.41 39.87
C VAL A 695 19.07 -29.04 40.80
N ARG A 696 19.82 -27.98 40.47
CA ARG A 696 20.93 -27.51 41.30
C ARG A 696 20.49 -27.13 42.70
N TRP A 697 19.36 -26.43 42.84
CA TRP A 697 18.84 -26.05 44.15
C TRP A 697 18.52 -27.29 45.01
N ARG A 698 17.84 -28.31 44.43
CA ARG A 698 17.51 -29.54 45.16
C ARG A 698 18.72 -30.39 45.53
N THR A 699 19.78 -30.36 44.71
CA THR A 699 21.04 -31.08 45.00
C THR A 699 22.00 -30.27 45.87
N GLY A 700 21.61 -29.08 46.34
CA GLY A 700 22.41 -28.23 47.24
C GLY A 700 23.45 -27.36 46.55
N GLY A 701 23.48 -27.32 45.21
CA GLY A 701 24.31 -26.41 44.43
C GLY A 701 23.75 -24.98 44.34
N ASP A 702 24.51 -24.09 43.72
CA ASP A 702 24.08 -22.70 43.48
C ASP A 702 23.26 -22.58 42.17
N PRO A 703 21.98 -22.19 42.25
CA PRO A 703 21.07 -22.05 41.12
C PRO A 703 20.98 -20.61 40.56
N ILE A 704 21.66 -19.63 41.16
CA ILE A 704 21.55 -18.21 40.74
C ILE A 704 21.91 -18.03 39.27
N GLY A 705 23.09 -18.50 38.84
CA GLY A 705 23.56 -18.34 37.46
C GLY A 705 22.57 -18.88 36.43
N PRO A 706 22.10 -20.15 36.56
CA PRO A 706 21.06 -20.67 35.67
C PRO A 706 19.73 -19.90 35.71
N TRP A 707 19.27 -19.39 36.86
CA TRP A 707 18.08 -18.53 36.89
C TRP A 707 18.29 -17.19 36.20
N GLU A 708 19.47 -16.57 36.32
CA GLU A 708 19.80 -15.33 35.61
C GLU A 708 19.82 -15.55 34.10
N GLN A 709 20.38 -16.67 33.63
CA GLN A 709 20.32 -17.07 32.21
C GLN A 709 18.89 -17.35 31.75
N ALA A 710 18.05 -17.94 32.61
CA ALA A 710 16.64 -18.15 32.32
C ALA A 710 15.89 -16.81 32.18
N ILE A 711 16.17 -15.84 33.06
CA ILE A 711 15.61 -14.49 33.01
C ILE A 711 16.02 -13.79 31.72
N GLU A 712 17.31 -13.80 31.36
CA GLU A 712 17.80 -13.19 30.11
C GLU A 712 17.10 -13.77 28.87
N ALA A 713 16.96 -15.10 28.81
CA ALA A 713 16.23 -15.77 27.72
C ALA A 713 14.74 -15.38 27.71
N GLY A 714 14.12 -15.31 28.89
CA GLY A 714 12.72 -14.91 29.03
C GLY A 714 12.46 -13.45 28.65
N GLU A 715 13.35 -12.52 29.00
CA GLU A 715 13.26 -11.11 28.58
C GLU A 715 13.35 -10.96 27.06
N LYS A 716 14.25 -11.71 26.42
CA LYS A 716 14.35 -11.77 24.94
C LYS A 716 13.07 -12.35 24.32
N ALA A 717 12.52 -13.41 24.90
CA ALA A 717 11.25 -13.98 24.45
C ALA A 717 10.10 -12.95 24.57
N VAL A 718 9.97 -12.29 25.73
CA VAL A 718 8.95 -11.24 25.96
C VAL A 718 9.16 -10.06 25.02
N ALA A 719 10.39 -9.66 24.71
CA ALA A 719 10.64 -8.58 23.75
C ALA A 719 10.14 -8.94 22.34
N SER A 720 10.27 -10.21 21.93
CA SER A 720 9.78 -10.70 20.63
C SER A 720 8.25 -10.86 20.58
N ALA A 721 7.62 -11.17 21.72
CA ALA A 721 6.18 -11.33 21.84
C ALA A 721 5.64 -10.64 23.13
N PRO A 722 5.55 -9.29 23.15
CA PRO A 722 5.31 -8.51 24.39
C PRO A 722 3.98 -8.78 25.09
N ASN A 723 3.00 -9.25 24.32
CA ASN A 723 1.67 -9.57 24.80
C ASN A 723 1.46 -11.08 24.91
N ASP A 724 2.49 -11.92 24.77
CA ASP A 724 2.29 -13.37 24.89
C ASP A 724 1.82 -13.71 26.32
N PRO A 725 0.59 -14.27 26.45
CA PRO A 725 -0.01 -14.58 27.74
C PRO A 725 0.72 -15.69 28.52
N LEU A 726 1.63 -16.44 27.90
CA LEU A 726 2.43 -17.48 28.57
C LEU A 726 3.76 -16.97 29.13
N LEU A 727 4.36 -15.97 28.47
CA LEU A 727 5.74 -15.57 28.79
C LEU A 727 5.82 -14.76 30.08
N LEU A 728 4.87 -13.85 30.31
CA LEU A 728 4.87 -13.02 31.52
C LEU A 728 4.71 -13.87 32.80
N PRO A 729 3.75 -14.83 32.88
CA PRO A 729 3.64 -15.76 34.02
C PRO A 729 4.84 -16.67 34.20
N ALA A 730 5.39 -17.22 33.11
CA ALA A 730 6.54 -18.11 33.19
C ALA A 730 7.79 -17.36 33.72
N LEU A 731 8.06 -16.16 33.19
CA LEU A 731 9.18 -15.34 33.64
C LEU A 731 8.99 -14.85 35.08
N SER A 732 7.78 -14.42 35.45
CA SER A 732 7.48 -14.02 36.83
C SER A 732 7.75 -15.16 37.82
N ARG A 733 7.36 -16.40 37.49
CA ARG A 733 7.65 -17.58 38.32
C ARG A 733 9.14 -17.82 38.53
N ILE A 734 9.98 -17.55 37.54
CA ILE A 734 11.44 -17.66 37.67
C ILE A 734 11.96 -16.58 38.63
N HIS A 735 11.50 -15.34 38.49
CA HIS A 735 11.83 -14.27 39.43
C HIS A 735 11.39 -14.59 40.87
N LEU A 736 10.18 -15.13 41.07
CA LEU A 736 9.70 -15.56 42.39
C LEU A 736 10.57 -16.66 43.00
N ARG A 737 10.98 -17.67 42.21
CA ARG A 737 11.89 -18.72 42.71
C ARG A 737 13.25 -18.16 43.13
N LEU A 738 13.81 -17.25 42.33
CA LEU A 738 15.06 -16.56 42.67
C LEU A 738 14.88 -15.66 43.91
N MET A 739 13.73 -15.00 44.04
CA MET A 739 13.36 -14.19 45.22
C MET A 739 13.34 -15.06 46.48
N VAL A 740 12.61 -16.19 46.48
CA VAL A 740 12.53 -17.12 47.62
C VAL A 740 13.93 -17.61 48.00
N TYR A 741 14.73 -18.03 47.02
CA TYR A 741 16.09 -18.51 47.28
C TYR A 741 16.99 -17.43 47.91
N ARG A 742 16.94 -16.19 47.40
CA ARG A 742 17.69 -15.05 47.96
C ARG A 742 17.22 -14.74 49.38
N ALA A 743 15.91 -14.67 49.61
CA ALA A 743 15.32 -14.39 50.92
C ALA A 743 15.71 -15.45 51.97
N GLN A 744 15.65 -16.74 51.63
CA GLN A 744 16.04 -17.84 52.53
C GLN A 744 17.51 -17.79 52.97
N ARG A 745 18.37 -17.04 52.26
CA ARG A 745 19.78 -16.86 52.60
C ARG A 745 20.13 -15.45 53.10
N GLY A 746 19.11 -14.63 53.39
CA GLY A 746 19.31 -13.26 53.84
C GLY A 746 19.92 -12.33 52.78
N LEU A 747 19.85 -12.70 51.50
CA LEU A 747 20.23 -11.85 50.38
C LEU A 747 19.06 -10.93 50.00
N ASP A 748 19.37 -9.79 49.35
CA ASP A 748 18.33 -8.87 48.88
C ASP A 748 17.47 -9.52 47.79
N ALA A 749 16.18 -9.66 48.08
CA ALA A 749 15.18 -10.26 47.19
C ALA A 749 14.28 -9.20 46.52
N THR A 750 14.46 -7.91 46.83
CA THR A 750 13.56 -6.81 46.46
C THR A 750 13.46 -6.65 44.94
N ALA A 751 14.59 -6.67 44.23
CA ALA A 751 14.60 -6.54 42.76
C ALA A 751 13.86 -7.70 42.06
N SER A 752 14.04 -8.93 42.56
CA SER A 752 13.34 -10.11 42.02
C SER A 752 11.84 -10.03 42.27
N TRP A 753 11.44 -9.57 43.46
CA TRP A 753 10.05 -9.30 43.81
C TRP A 753 9.42 -8.24 42.89
N GLU A 754 10.07 -7.08 42.74
CA GLU A 754 9.55 -5.99 41.90
C GLU A 754 9.36 -6.40 40.44
N ALA A 755 10.31 -7.16 39.89
CA ALA A 755 10.21 -7.73 38.55
C ALA A 755 9.02 -8.70 38.43
N ALA A 756 8.90 -9.66 39.36
CA ALA A 756 7.80 -10.63 39.37
C ALA A 756 6.42 -9.96 39.45
N ARG A 757 6.26 -8.98 40.35
CA ARG A 757 5.04 -8.18 40.54
C ARG A 757 4.69 -7.42 39.26
N THR A 758 5.65 -6.71 38.68
CA THR A 758 5.44 -5.90 37.47
C THR A 758 5.00 -6.75 36.28
N LEU A 759 5.58 -7.95 36.12
CA LEU A 759 5.18 -8.88 35.07
C LEU A 759 3.73 -9.38 35.24
N MET A 760 3.29 -9.66 36.48
CA MET A 760 1.91 -10.07 36.76
C MET A 760 0.90 -8.94 36.62
N GLU A 761 1.23 -7.72 37.06
CA GLU A 761 0.40 -6.55 36.82
C GLU A 761 0.21 -6.29 35.31
N ARG A 762 1.27 -6.45 34.51
CA ARG A 762 1.18 -6.39 33.05
C ARG A 762 0.27 -7.48 32.47
N ALA A 763 0.39 -8.71 32.95
CA ALA A 763 -0.44 -9.82 32.50
C ALA A 763 -1.93 -9.59 32.82
N VAL A 764 -2.26 -9.18 34.05
CA VAL A 764 -3.63 -8.84 34.47
C VAL A 764 -4.17 -7.65 33.68
N LYS A 765 -3.36 -6.62 33.43
CA LYS A 765 -3.77 -5.45 32.65
C LYS A 765 -4.07 -5.81 31.19
N ALA A 766 -3.24 -6.67 30.59
CA ALA A 766 -3.43 -7.11 29.21
C ALA A 766 -4.64 -8.05 29.07
N TYR A 767 -4.96 -8.81 30.11
CA TYR A 767 -6.01 -9.82 30.09
C TYR A 767 -6.83 -9.85 31.40
N PRO A 768 -7.68 -8.83 31.63
CA PRO A 768 -8.38 -8.65 32.91
C PRO A 768 -9.43 -9.72 33.21
N ASP A 769 -9.96 -10.39 32.18
CA ASP A 769 -11.00 -11.41 32.32
C ASP A 769 -10.44 -12.84 32.55
N LEU A 770 -9.11 -12.98 32.63
CA LEU A 770 -8.46 -14.28 32.83
C LEU A 770 -8.17 -14.54 34.32
N ALA A 771 -8.96 -15.44 34.91
CA ALA A 771 -8.85 -15.81 36.33
C ALA A 771 -7.43 -16.26 36.72
N ALA A 772 -6.74 -17.02 35.87
CA ALA A 772 -5.41 -17.56 36.16
C ALA A 772 -4.34 -16.46 36.38
N PHE A 773 -4.45 -15.29 35.76
CA PHE A 773 -3.49 -14.20 35.98
C PHE A 773 -3.74 -13.46 37.27
N HIS A 774 -4.99 -13.36 37.69
CA HIS A 774 -5.33 -12.90 39.04
C HIS A 774 -4.84 -13.88 40.10
N VAL A 775 -4.93 -15.21 39.85
CA VAL A 775 -4.28 -16.22 40.71
C VAL A 775 -2.76 -16.03 40.74
N GLY A 776 -2.12 -15.85 39.58
CA GLY A 776 -0.68 -15.63 39.50
C GLY A 776 -0.21 -14.37 40.26
N LEU A 777 -0.93 -13.26 40.12
CA LEU A 777 -0.68 -12.03 40.89
C LEU A 777 -0.90 -12.26 42.38
N GLY A 778 -1.98 -12.95 42.75
CA GLY A 778 -2.31 -13.29 44.13
C GLY A 778 -1.23 -14.15 44.79
N ALA A 779 -0.83 -15.23 44.13
CA ALA A 779 0.23 -16.13 44.59
C ALA A 779 1.58 -15.41 44.70
N ALA A 780 1.91 -14.49 43.80
CA ALA A 780 3.13 -13.69 43.89
C ALA A 780 3.13 -12.81 45.17
N HIS A 781 2.02 -12.11 45.43
CA HIS A 781 1.87 -11.28 46.64
C HIS A 781 1.81 -12.11 47.93
N GLU A 782 1.24 -13.30 47.87
CA GLU A 782 1.18 -14.25 48.98
C GLU A 782 2.58 -14.76 49.35
N GLU A 783 3.37 -15.21 48.38
CA GLU A 783 4.78 -15.60 48.59
C GLU A 783 5.60 -14.45 49.19
N TRP A 784 5.42 -13.20 48.73
CA TRP A 784 6.08 -12.05 49.33
C TRP A 784 5.61 -11.78 50.77
N ALA A 785 4.31 -11.92 51.04
CA ALA A 785 3.73 -11.79 52.38
C ALA A 785 4.31 -12.84 53.34
N GLU A 786 4.52 -14.08 52.87
CA GLU A 786 5.18 -15.13 53.65
C GLU A 786 6.63 -14.73 53.99
N GLN A 787 7.38 -14.19 53.04
CA GLN A 787 8.73 -13.69 53.29
C GLN A 787 8.75 -12.49 54.25
N GLU A 788 7.78 -11.59 54.19
CA GLU A 788 7.62 -10.50 55.16
C GLU A 788 7.42 -11.06 56.57
N LEU A 789 6.47 -11.97 56.74
CA LEU A 789 6.15 -12.59 58.02
C LEU A 789 7.32 -13.40 58.59
N ALA A 790 8.01 -14.19 57.76
CA ALA A 790 9.16 -15.00 58.15
C ALA A 790 10.33 -14.16 58.70
N HIS A 791 10.47 -12.91 58.22
CA HIS A 791 11.44 -11.94 58.71
C HIS A 791 10.86 -11.00 59.80
N GLY A 792 9.67 -11.32 60.31
CA GLY A 792 8.96 -10.57 61.34
C GLY A 792 8.44 -9.20 60.90
N ARG A 793 8.41 -8.90 59.60
CA ARG A 793 7.83 -7.67 59.03
C ARG A 793 6.31 -7.78 58.94
N ASP A 794 5.63 -6.66 58.73
CA ASP A 794 4.17 -6.60 58.56
C ASP A 794 3.77 -7.03 57.13
N PRO A 795 3.08 -8.18 56.96
CA PRO A 795 2.66 -8.68 55.66
C PRO A 795 1.29 -8.13 55.22
N SER A 796 0.63 -7.29 56.01
CA SER A 796 -0.80 -6.98 55.85
C SER A 796 -1.12 -6.42 54.46
N ARG A 797 -0.33 -5.47 53.97
CA ARG A 797 -0.53 -4.87 52.64
C ARG A 797 -0.41 -5.92 51.52
N SER A 798 0.59 -6.78 51.60
CA SER A 798 0.86 -7.81 50.60
C SER A 798 -0.22 -8.88 50.62
N ALA A 799 -0.61 -9.35 51.81
CA ALA A 799 -1.69 -10.31 52.01
C ALA A 799 -3.05 -9.77 51.54
N GLU A 800 -3.39 -8.52 51.85
CA GLU A 800 -4.64 -7.89 51.39
C GLU A 800 -4.69 -7.73 49.86
N THR A 801 -3.55 -7.39 49.25
CA THR A 801 -3.42 -7.31 47.79
C THR A 801 -3.60 -8.70 47.17
N ALA A 802 -2.99 -9.74 47.76
CA ALA A 802 -3.17 -11.12 47.34
C ALA A 802 -4.64 -11.54 47.41
N ILE A 803 -5.30 -11.33 48.55
CA ILE A 803 -6.72 -11.65 48.76
C ILE A 803 -7.60 -10.94 47.72
N THR A 804 -7.37 -9.65 47.47
CA THR A 804 -8.17 -8.88 46.49
C THR A 804 -8.04 -9.46 45.08
N ALA A 805 -6.83 -9.81 44.65
CA ALA A 805 -6.61 -10.44 43.35
C ALA A 805 -7.29 -11.83 43.27
N LEU A 806 -7.17 -12.63 44.33
CA LEU A 806 -7.73 -13.99 44.36
C LEU A 806 -9.26 -13.99 44.42
N GLU A 807 -9.86 -13.04 45.12
CA GLU A 807 -11.32 -12.83 45.08
C GLU A 807 -11.79 -12.48 43.67
N GLN A 808 -11.03 -11.65 42.93
CA GLN A 808 -11.32 -11.38 41.53
C GLN A 808 -11.19 -12.64 40.67
N ALA A 809 -10.18 -13.47 40.89
CA ALA A 809 -10.03 -14.76 40.20
C ALA A 809 -11.24 -15.68 40.43
N ILE A 810 -11.70 -15.79 41.69
CA ILE A 810 -12.85 -16.62 42.06
C ILE A 810 -14.17 -16.04 41.51
N ARG A 811 -14.30 -14.71 41.39
CA ARG A 811 -15.44 -14.08 40.72
C ARG A 811 -15.53 -14.47 39.24
N LEU A 812 -14.39 -14.59 38.57
CA LEU A 812 -14.30 -15.00 37.17
C LEU A 812 -14.52 -16.51 36.99
N ASP A 813 -13.93 -17.33 37.88
CA ASP A 813 -14.13 -18.78 37.91
C ASP A 813 -14.30 -19.31 39.36
N PRO A 814 -15.55 -19.56 39.80
CA PRO A 814 -15.84 -20.05 41.15
C PRO A 814 -15.32 -21.46 41.47
N ASN A 815 -14.96 -22.25 40.46
CA ASN A 815 -14.46 -23.62 40.62
C ASN A 815 -12.93 -23.73 40.49
N LEU A 816 -12.23 -22.59 40.43
CA LEU A 816 -10.78 -22.56 40.32
C LEU A 816 -10.10 -22.95 41.64
N VAL A 817 -9.58 -24.18 41.71
CA VAL A 817 -8.94 -24.75 42.91
C VAL A 817 -7.84 -23.85 43.46
N ASP A 818 -6.94 -23.39 42.60
CA ASP A 818 -5.78 -22.59 43.00
C ASP A 818 -6.21 -21.22 43.56
N GLY A 819 -7.27 -20.63 43.02
CA GLY A 819 -7.83 -19.37 43.54
C GLY A 819 -8.28 -19.50 44.99
N HIS A 820 -9.05 -20.55 45.31
CA HIS A 820 -9.49 -20.83 46.69
C HIS A 820 -8.33 -21.21 47.61
N TYR A 821 -7.37 -21.99 47.12
CA TYR A 821 -6.21 -22.41 47.89
C TYR A 821 -5.34 -21.21 48.30
N TYR A 822 -4.86 -20.42 47.34
CA TYR A 822 -3.99 -19.28 47.63
C TYR A 822 -4.72 -18.19 48.43
N LEU A 823 -6.04 -18.01 48.26
CA LEU A 823 -6.80 -17.06 49.09
C LEU A 823 -6.80 -17.54 50.54
N GLY A 824 -7.00 -18.85 50.71
CA GLY A 824 -6.87 -19.54 51.98
C GLY A 824 -5.54 -19.28 52.67
N VAL A 825 -4.44 -19.46 51.94
CA VAL A 825 -3.08 -19.26 52.47
C VAL A 825 -2.81 -17.79 52.79
N ALA A 826 -3.14 -16.86 51.90
CA ALA A 826 -2.95 -15.43 52.14
C ALA A 826 -3.74 -14.92 53.36
N ALA A 827 -4.99 -15.35 53.51
CA ALA A 827 -5.81 -15.01 54.68
C ALA A 827 -5.28 -15.66 55.96
N LYS A 828 -4.71 -16.88 55.88
CA LYS A 828 -4.05 -17.56 57.00
C LYS A 828 -2.83 -16.76 57.46
N LEU A 829 -1.95 -16.35 56.54
CA LEU A 829 -0.76 -15.53 56.85
C LEU A 829 -1.13 -14.22 57.55
N LEU A 830 -2.20 -13.54 57.08
CA LEU A 830 -2.72 -12.35 57.75
C LEU A 830 -3.20 -12.65 59.17
N GLY A 831 -3.90 -13.77 59.37
CA GLY A 831 -4.34 -14.23 60.68
C GLY A 831 -3.20 -14.61 61.62
N GLU A 832 -2.17 -15.28 61.10
CA GLU A 832 -0.94 -15.63 61.84
C GLU A 832 -0.21 -14.36 62.33
N TYR A 833 -0.07 -13.36 61.45
CA TYR A 833 0.47 -12.05 61.80
C TYR A 833 -0.38 -11.36 62.88
N GLN A 834 -1.69 -11.29 62.70
CA GLN A 834 -2.61 -10.68 63.67
C GLN A 834 -2.50 -11.35 65.04
N LEU A 835 -2.45 -12.68 65.09
CA LEU A 835 -2.26 -13.44 66.32
C LEU A 835 -0.93 -13.11 66.99
N ALA A 836 0.17 -13.07 66.22
CA ALA A 836 1.50 -12.73 66.73
C ALA A 836 1.60 -11.27 67.22
N ALA A 837 0.88 -10.35 66.57
CA ALA A 837 0.79 -8.94 66.92
C ALA A 837 -0.18 -8.66 68.10
N GLY A 838 -0.90 -9.68 68.60
CA GLY A 838 -1.90 -9.52 69.66
C GLY A 838 -3.21 -8.85 69.19
N GLN A 839 -3.47 -8.84 67.89
CA GLN A 839 -4.73 -8.39 67.27
C GLN A 839 -5.74 -9.55 67.21
N ASP A 840 -7.00 -9.30 66.85
CA ASP A 840 -8.01 -10.36 66.70
C ASP A 840 -7.90 -11.03 65.31
N PRO A 841 -7.45 -12.29 65.22
CA PRO A 841 -7.19 -12.94 63.93
C PRO A 841 -8.43 -13.64 63.34
N ARG A 842 -9.54 -13.70 64.07
CA ARG A 842 -10.66 -14.60 63.74
C ARG A 842 -11.31 -14.32 62.40
N LYS A 843 -11.38 -13.05 61.98
CA LYS A 843 -11.96 -12.69 60.67
C LYS A 843 -11.11 -13.27 59.53
N ALA A 844 -9.80 -13.03 59.56
CA ALA A 844 -8.86 -13.52 58.55
C ALA A 844 -8.80 -15.05 58.55
N LEU A 845 -8.68 -15.68 59.72
CA LEU A 845 -8.64 -17.14 59.85
C LEU A 845 -9.97 -17.82 59.47
N ALA A 846 -11.13 -17.17 59.69
CA ALA A 846 -12.40 -17.70 59.22
C ALA A 846 -12.50 -17.69 57.68
N GLN A 847 -12.01 -16.63 57.03
CA GLN A 847 -11.92 -16.55 55.57
C GLN A 847 -10.95 -17.61 55.02
N ALA A 848 -9.80 -17.79 55.67
CA ALA A 848 -8.82 -18.81 55.35
C ALA A 848 -9.45 -20.22 55.38
N ARG A 849 -10.12 -20.55 56.50
CA ARG A 849 -10.81 -21.83 56.69
C ARG A 849 -11.83 -22.11 55.59
N VAL A 850 -12.73 -21.17 55.31
CA VAL A 850 -13.79 -21.33 54.30
C VAL A 850 -13.20 -21.59 52.91
N SER A 851 -12.14 -20.85 52.56
CA SER A 851 -11.53 -20.95 51.23
C SER A 851 -10.74 -22.25 51.06
N LEU A 852 -9.98 -22.68 52.08
CA LEU A 852 -9.28 -23.97 52.07
C LEU A 852 -10.26 -25.16 52.05
N GLU A 853 -11.36 -25.08 52.79
CA GLU A 853 -12.44 -26.09 52.73
C GLU A 853 -13.07 -26.16 51.33
N ARG A 854 -13.24 -25.02 50.66
CA ARG A 854 -13.74 -24.97 49.28
C ARG A 854 -12.75 -25.57 48.28
N ALA A 855 -11.45 -25.26 48.41
CA ALA A 855 -10.40 -25.85 47.59
C ALA A 855 -10.40 -27.39 47.71
N LEU A 856 -10.53 -27.92 48.92
CA LEU A 856 -10.64 -29.36 49.18
C LEU A 856 -11.96 -29.96 48.70
N ALA A 857 -13.06 -29.22 48.74
CA ALA A 857 -14.33 -29.69 48.20
C ALA A 857 -14.27 -29.88 46.67
N ILE A 858 -13.51 -29.03 45.97
CA ILE A 858 -13.29 -29.15 44.52
C ILE A 858 -12.24 -30.22 44.21
N LYS A 859 -11.10 -30.18 44.90
CA LYS A 859 -10.00 -31.14 44.75
C LYS A 859 -9.68 -31.82 46.09
N GLY A 860 -10.34 -32.95 46.30
CA GLY A 860 -10.31 -33.68 47.56
C GLY A 860 -8.93 -34.10 48.04
N ASP A 861 -7.96 -34.32 47.14
CA ASP A 861 -6.64 -34.90 47.40
C ASP A 861 -5.48 -33.90 47.52
N LEU A 862 -5.78 -32.59 47.54
CA LEU A 862 -4.77 -31.54 47.62
C LEU A 862 -4.07 -31.51 49.00
N VAL A 863 -2.92 -32.21 49.13
CA VAL A 863 -2.19 -32.37 50.40
C VAL A 863 -1.81 -31.02 51.04
N ALA A 864 -1.38 -30.04 50.25
CA ALA A 864 -1.00 -28.72 50.75
C ALA A 864 -2.18 -28.03 51.46
N ALA A 865 -3.36 -27.97 50.81
CA ALA A 865 -4.56 -27.42 51.41
C ALA A 865 -5.01 -28.13 52.70
N ILE A 866 -4.77 -29.45 52.81
CA ILE A 866 -5.04 -30.21 54.05
C ILE A 866 -4.12 -29.73 55.19
N VAL A 867 -2.84 -29.51 54.90
CA VAL A 867 -1.86 -29.01 55.87
C VAL A 867 -2.21 -27.60 56.30
N ASP A 868 -2.46 -26.70 55.34
CA ASP A 868 -2.80 -25.31 55.64
C ASP A 868 -4.13 -25.18 56.39
N LEU A 869 -5.12 -26.04 56.09
CA LEU A 869 -6.38 -26.07 56.83
C LEU A 869 -6.16 -26.52 58.27
N ALA A 870 -5.30 -27.51 58.50
CA ALA A 870 -4.96 -27.95 59.86
C ALA A 870 -4.19 -26.87 60.62
N ALA A 871 -3.25 -26.17 59.97
CA ALA A 871 -2.53 -25.03 60.54
C ALA A 871 -3.49 -23.88 60.89
N CYS A 872 -4.37 -23.50 59.96
CA CYS A 872 -5.39 -22.47 60.18
C CYS A 872 -6.30 -22.77 61.38
N ARG A 873 -6.76 -24.02 61.52
CA ARG A 873 -7.57 -24.45 62.69
C ARG A 873 -6.77 -24.44 63.98
N LEU A 874 -5.49 -24.78 63.94
CA LEU A 874 -4.60 -24.67 65.09
C LEU A 874 -4.44 -23.20 65.53
N ASP A 875 -4.33 -22.26 64.60
CA ASP A 875 -4.22 -20.83 64.93
C ASP A 875 -5.54 -20.25 65.43
N LEU A 876 -6.69 -20.71 64.92
CA LEU A 876 -8.01 -20.42 65.52
C LEU A 876 -8.08 -20.92 66.97
N ALA A 877 -7.60 -22.14 67.24
CA ALA A 877 -7.54 -22.68 68.60
C ALA A 877 -6.63 -21.85 69.52
N LYS A 878 -5.48 -21.37 69.02
CA LYS A 878 -4.61 -20.44 69.77
C LYS A 878 -5.30 -19.10 70.05
N ALA A 879 -6.06 -18.58 69.09
CA ALA A 879 -6.83 -17.33 69.25
C ALA A 879 -7.93 -17.47 70.31
N GLU A 880 -8.68 -18.58 70.29
CA GLU A 880 -9.69 -18.87 71.33
C GLU A 880 -9.04 -19.01 72.71
N LEU A 881 -7.90 -19.72 72.80
CA LEU A 881 -7.13 -19.85 74.03
C LEU A 881 -6.67 -18.49 74.57
N ALA A 882 -6.18 -17.60 73.70
CA ALA A 882 -5.74 -16.24 74.08
C ALA A 882 -6.90 -15.39 74.64
N GLN A 883 -8.13 -15.62 74.18
CA GLN A 883 -9.35 -14.98 74.70
C GLN A 883 -9.99 -15.72 75.88
N GLY A 884 -9.36 -16.79 76.39
CA GLY A 884 -9.86 -17.59 77.50
C GLY A 884 -11.05 -18.52 77.15
N ARG A 885 -11.33 -18.71 75.86
CA ARG A 885 -12.40 -19.58 75.34
C ARG A 885 -11.86 -20.98 75.05
N SER A 886 -12.76 -21.97 74.94
CA SER A 886 -12.39 -23.37 74.74
C SER A 886 -11.80 -23.60 73.34
N PRO A 887 -10.54 -24.07 73.22
CA PRO A 887 -9.94 -24.39 71.93
C PRO A 887 -10.32 -25.78 71.40
N LEU A 888 -11.04 -26.59 72.19
CA LEU A 888 -11.18 -28.03 71.97
C LEU A 888 -11.89 -28.39 70.66
N ASP A 889 -12.88 -27.62 70.24
CA ASP A 889 -13.64 -27.89 69.01
C ASP A 889 -12.76 -27.72 67.77
N GLU A 890 -11.97 -26.64 67.71
CA GLU A 890 -11.03 -26.42 66.61
C GLU A 890 -9.89 -27.45 66.60
N LEU A 891 -9.39 -27.83 67.78
CA LEU A 891 -8.37 -28.89 67.89
C LEU A 891 -8.92 -30.26 67.45
N ALA A 892 -10.17 -30.58 67.78
CA ALA A 892 -10.81 -31.82 67.33
C ALA A 892 -10.96 -31.84 65.80
N ALA A 893 -11.38 -30.72 65.21
CA ALA A 893 -11.52 -30.61 63.77
C ALA A 893 -10.17 -30.61 63.02
N ALA A 894 -9.14 -29.96 63.56
CA ALA A 894 -7.77 -30.03 63.02
C ALA A 894 -7.27 -31.48 62.98
N ARG A 895 -7.46 -32.26 64.06
CA ARG A 895 -7.08 -33.67 64.11
C ARG A 895 -7.83 -34.53 63.09
N LEU A 896 -9.10 -34.21 62.80
CA LEU A 896 -9.89 -34.93 61.80
C LEU A 896 -9.31 -34.74 60.39
N VAL A 897 -8.95 -33.51 60.04
CA VAL A 897 -8.29 -33.16 58.76
C VAL A 897 -6.92 -33.85 58.66
N LEU A 898 -6.11 -33.80 59.72
CA LEU A 898 -4.80 -34.48 59.76
C LEU A 898 -4.92 -36.01 59.64
N ALA A 899 -5.95 -36.61 60.24
CA ALA A 899 -6.21 -38.05 60.12
C ALA A 899 -6.57 -38.46 58.68
N GLN A 900 -7.28 -37.59 57.93
CA GLN A 900 -7.50 -37.80 56.50
C GLN A 900 -6.18 -37.77 55.71
N ALA A 901 -5.29 -36.81 56.02
CA ALA A 901 -3.96 -36.74 55.42
C ALA A 901 -3.15 -38.01 55.66
N ALA A 902 -3.10 -38.48 56.91
CA ALA A 902 -2.35 -39.65 57.32
C ALA A 902 -2.85 -40.95 56.70
N ARG A 903 -4.17 -41.08 56.44
CA ARG A 903 -4.73 -42.25 55.74
C ARG A 903 -4.27 -42.33 54.29
N ARG A 904 -4.13 -41.18 53.62
CA ARG A 904 -3.70 -41.12 52.21
C ARG A 904 -2.21 -41.33 52.04
N ASN A 905 -1.41 -40.81 52.96
CA ASN A 905 0.03 -41.05 52.98
C ASN A 905 0.48 -41.48 54.38
N PRO A 906 0.42 -42.78 54.71
CA PRO A 906 0.78 -43.30 56.04
C PRO A 906 2.23 -43.07 56.44
N ARG A 907 3.11 -42.85 55.45
CA ARG A 907 4.54 -42.56 55.64
C ARG A 907 4.83 -41.06 55.79
N ALA A 908 3.86 -40.19 55.53
CA ALA A 908 4.04 -38.75 55.70
C ALA A 908 4.37 -38.42 57.17
N PRO A 909 5.47 -37.71 57.44
CA PRO A 909 5.88 -37.38 58.81
C PRO A 909 5.06 -36.22 59.40
N PHE A 910 4.59 -35.28 58.56
CA PHE A 910 3.96 -34.03 58.99
C PHE A 910 2.62 -34.15 59.75
N PRO A 911 1.70 -35.10 59.46
CA PRO A 911 0.42 -35.15 60.18
C PRO A 911 0.61 -35.42 61.68
N ARG A 912 1.68 -36.16 62.04
CA ARG A 912 2.04 -36.42 63.44
C ARG A 912 2.57 -35.16 64.12
N PHE A 913 3.36 -34.35 63.42
CA PHE A 913 3.88 -33.10 63.96
C PHE A 913 2.75 -32.12 64.28
N PHE A 914 1.85 -31.86 63.34
CA PHE A 914 0.71 -30.97 63.58
C PHE A 914 -0.25 -31.50 64.66
N ARG A 915 -0.40 -32.82 64.78
CA ARG A 915 -1.14 -33.42 65.91
C ARG A 915 -0.46 -33.09 67.26
N ALA A 916 0.86 -33.16 67.32
CA ALA A 916 1.59 -32.81 68.53
C ALA A 916 1.46 -31.32 68.88
N LEU A 917 1.39 -30.44 67.88
CA LEU A 917 1.09 -29.02 68.10
C LEU A 917 -0.34 -28.82 68.63
N CYS A 918 -1.32 -29.59 68.15
CA CYS A 918 -2.67 -29.58 68.73
C CYS A 918 -2.65 -30.01 70.21
N ASP A 919 -1.88 -31.04 70.53
CA ASP A 919 -1.71 -31.54 71.89
C ASP A 919 -1.04 -30.52 72.81
N LEU A 920 -0.08 -29.74 72.28
CA LEU A 920 0.55 -28.64 73.00
C LEU A 920 -0.46 -27.55 73.38
N VAL A 921 -1.34 -27.14 72.45
CA VAL A 921 -2.38 -26.13 72.74
C VAL A 921 -3.41 -26.67 73.73
N GLU A 922 -3.83 -27.94 73.58
CA GLU A 922 -4.73 -28.59 74.55
C GLU A 922 -4.08 -28.70 75.94
N LEU A 923 -2.79 -29.02 76.00
CA LEU A 923 -2.03 -29.09 77.25
C LEU A 923 -2.07 -27.74 77.98
N ARG A 924 -1.87 -26.62 77.26
CA ARG A 924 -1.98 -25.26 77.85
C ARG A 924 -3.37 -25.00 78.42
N TRP A 925 -4.42 -25.39 77.70
CA TRP A 925 -5.81 -25.22 78.16
C TRP A 925 -6.13 -26.05 79.42
N GLN A 926 -5.70 -27.32 79.43
CA GLN A 926 -5.98 -28.28 80.49
C GLN A 926 -5.16 -28.02 81.76
N LEU A 927 -3.88 -27.62 81.64
CA LEU A 927 -3.05 -27.30 82.80
C LEU A 927 -3.58 -26.12 83.61
N ALA A 928 -4.29 -25.18 82.98
CA ALA A 928 -4.95 -24.09 83.67
C ALA A 928 -6.19 -24.52 84.48
N ARG A 929 -6.67 -25.77 84.30
CA ARG A 929 -7.97 -26.26 84.83
C ARG A 929 -7.90 -27.57 85.59
N GLN A 930 -6.88 -28.38 85.34
CA GLN A 930 -6.71 -29.71 85.90
C GLN A 930 -5.32 -29.86 86.53
N PRO A 931 -5.18 -30.70 87.58
CA PRO A 931 -3.87 -31.02 88.14
C PRO A 931 -2.95 -31.67 87.09
N ALA A 932 -1.67 -31.30 87.09
CA ALA A 932 -0.68 -31.80 86.13
C ALA A 932 -0.67 -33.33 85.99
N ALA A 933 -0.87 -34.07 87.09
CA ALA A 933 -0.93 -35.53 87.09
C ALA A 933 -1.99 -36.12 86.12
N ARG A 934 -3.16 -35.45 85.98
CA ARG A 934 -4.21 -35.90 85.04
C ARG A 934 -3.86 -35.62 83.58
N VAL A 935 -3.08 -34.58 83.32
CA VAL A 935 -2.73 -34.12 81.97
C VAL A 935 -1.39 -34.69 81.48
N GLN A 936 -0.62 -35.34 82.36
CA GLN A 936 0.69 -35.93 82.04
C GLN A 936 0.71 -36.86 80.80
N PRO A 937 -0.30 -37.71 80.56
CA PRO A 937 -0.32 -38.54 79.35
C PRO A 937 -0.33 -37.71 78.04
N LEU A 938 -0.98 -36.55 78.05
CA LEU A 938 -1.04 -35.64 76.90
C LEU A 938 0.34 -35.05 76.59
N PHE A 939 1.05 -34.60 77.62
CA PHE A 939 2.44 -34.13 77.51
C PHE A 939 3.36 -35.22 76.91
N ARG A 940 3.30 -36.45 77.44
CA ARG A 940 4.12 -37.57 76.96
C ARG A 940 3.84 -37.92 75.50
N ARG A 941 2.58 -37.84 75.07
CA ARG A 941 2.19 -38.06 73.66
C ARG A 941 2.79 -36.99 72.75
N ALA A 942 2.64 -35.72 73.10
CA ALA A 942 3.20 -34.61 72.33
C ALA A 942 4.73 -34.69 72.26
N GLU A 943 5.40 -34.98 73.38
CA GLU A 943 6.86 -35.16 73.47
C GLU A 943 7.34 -36.26 72.52
N ALA A 944 6.67 -37.43 72.54
CA ALA A 944 7.02 -38.55 71.68
C ALA A 944 6.82 -38.25 70.18
N ASP A 945 5.74 -37.57 69.82
CA ASP A 945 5.45 -37.21 68.42
C ASP A 945 6.45 -36.17 67.87
N ILE A 946 6.75 -35.10 68.62
CA ILE A 946 7.74 -34.10 68.22
C ILE A 946 9.14 -34.73 68.11
N THR A 947 9.54 -35.53 69.11
CA THR A 947 10.85 -36.20 69.11
C THR A 947 11.01 -37.19 67.96
N ARG A 948 9.92 -37.86 67.56
CA ARG A 948 9.94 -38.74 66.37
C ARG A 948 10.04 -37.93 65.08
N TYR A 949 9.36 -36.80 64.99
CA TYR A 949 9.45 -35.92 63.83
C TYR A 949 10.84 -35.31 63.66
N LEU A 950 11.54 -35.00 64.76
CA LEU A 950 12.94 -34.54 64.75
C LEU A 950 13.93 -35.52 64.09
N ARG A 951 13.59 -36.82 64.04
CA ARG A 951 14.40 -37.83 63.31
C ARG A 951 14.24 -37.74 61.79
N VAL A 952 13.19 -37.07 61.34
CA VAL A 952 12.86 -36.89 59.92
C VAL A 952 13.24 -35.49 59.45
N SER A 953 12.93 -34.46 60.24
CA SER A 953 13.30 -33.07 59.99
C SER A 953 13.85 -32.44 61.26
N SER A 954 15.14 -32.09 61.25
CA SER A 954 15.80 -31.41 62.39
C SER A 954 15.88 -29.90 62.14
N ASP A 955 14.73 -29.27 61.88
CA ASP A 955 14.63 -27.83 61.65
C ASP A 955 14.41 -27.01 62.94
N LYS A 956 14.71 -25.70 62.84
CA LYS A 956 14.62 -24.74 63.95
C LYS A 956 13.23 -24.66 64.60
N ALA A 957 12.15 -24.75 63.81
CA ALA A 957 10.78 -24.60 64.27
C ALA A 957 10.33 -25.82 65.09
N THR A 958 10.71 -27.02 64.65
CA THR A 958 10.43 -28.26 65.38
C THR A 958 11.14 -28.27 66.74
N TRP A 959 12.41 -27.85 66.80
CA TRP A 959 13.14 -27.72 68.07
C TRP A 959 12.51 -26.67 69.00
N ALA A 960 12.01 -25.57 68.46
CA ALA A 960 11.31 -24.55 69.24
C ALA A 960 9.93 -25.02 69.74
N ALA A 961 9.20 -25.81 68.97
CA ALA A 961 7.96 -26.44 69.43
C ALA A 961 8.21 -27.42 70.59
N LEU A 962 9.31 -28.18 70.54
CA LEU A 962 9.72 -29.04 71.66
C LEU A 962 10.06 -28.20 72.90
N ALA A 963 10.78 -27.09 72.72
CA ALA A 963 11.09 -26.16 73.80
C ALA A 963 9.81 -25.54 74.41
N GLU A 964 8.83 -25.15 73.59
CA GLU A 964 7.54 -24.62 74.05
C GLU A 964 6.75 -25.67 74.85
N LEU A 965 6.79 -26.94 74.42
CA LEU A 965 6.17 -28.05 75.15
C LEU A 965 6.76 -28.21 76.55
N TYR A 966 8.09 -28.20 76.68
CA TYR A 966 8.74 -28.28 77.98
C TYR A 966 8.50 -27.02 78.82
N ALA A 967 8.49 -25.82 78.22
CA ALA A 967 8.18 -24.58 78.92
C ALA A 967 6.76 -24.60 79.50
N THR A 968 5.80 -25.05 78.70
CA THR A 968 4.38 -25.21 79.09
C THR A 968 4.22 -26.22 80.23
N TRP A 969 4.94 -27.34 80.19
CA TRP A 969 4.86 -28.34 81.26
C TRP A 969 5.56 -27.85 82.53
N ALA A 970 6.72 -27.21 82.40
CA ALA A 970 7.50 -26.68 83.51
C ALA A 970 6.79 -25.53 84.25
N SER A 971 5.91 -24.77 83.58
CA SER A 971 5.11 -23.74 84.26
C SER A 971 4.11 -24.30 85.28
N ALA A 972 3.72 -25.57 85.15
CA ALA A 972 2.86 -26.26 86.12
C ALA A 972 3.63 -27.20 87.07
N VAL A 973 4.78 -27.75 86.62
CA VAL A 973 5.63 -28.65 87.40
C VAL A 973 7.10 -28.17 87.31
N PRO A 974 7.47 -27.11 88.05
CA PRO A 974 8.82 -26.56 88.01
C PRO A 974 9.79 -27.49 88.75
N ARG A 975 10.43 -28.40 88.00
CA ARG A 975 11.51 -29.28 88.49
C ARG A 975 12.68 -29.23 87.52
N THR A 976 13.90 -29.20 88.06
CA THR A 976 15.16 -29.14 87.28
C THR A 976 15.25 -30.20 86.18
N GLY A 977 14.85 -31.45 86.47
CA GLY A 977 14.87 -32.55 85.49
C GLY A 977 13.93 -32.39 84.28
N VAL A 978 12.95 -31.48 84.33
CA VAL A 978 12.04 -31.15 83.22
C VAL A 978 12.58 -30.00 82.37
N LEU A 979 13.31 -29.08 82.99
CA LEU A 979 13.82 -27.87 82.34
C LEU A 979 15.02 -28.17 81.44
N ASP A 980 15.89 -29.11 81.82
CA ASP A 980 17.11 -29.42 81.07
C ASP A 980 16.84 -29.89 79.61
N PRO A 981 15.91 -30.82 79.33
CA PRO A 981 15.53 -31.16 77.96
C PRO A 981 15.00 -29.96 77.17
N GLY A 982 14.18 -29.11 77.79
CA GLY A 982 13.63 -27.90 77.16
C GLY A 982 14.73 -26.90 76.80
N LEU A 983 15.66 -26.63 77.72
CA LEU A 983 16.79 -25.73 77.49
C LEU A 983 17.70 -26.25 76.36
N ARG A 984 17.95 -27.56 76.30
CA ARG A 984 18.68 -28.16 75.17
C ARG A 984 17.95 -27.95 73.85
N ALA A 985 16.63 -28.15 73.81
CA ALA A 985 15.83 -27.94 72.62
C ALA A 985 15.85 -26.47 72.16
N ALA A 986 15.67 -25.53 73.08
CA ALA A 986 15.71 -24.09 72.78
C ALA A 986 17.08 -23.63 72.27
N ARG A 987 18.17 -24.10 72.89
CA ARG A 987 19.53 -23.83 72.42
C ARG A 987 19.77 -24.39 71.03
N LYS A 988 19.27 -25.60 70.75
CA LYS A 988 19.41 -26.20 69.41
C LYS A 988 18.65 -25.42 68.33
N ALA A 989 17.46 -24.91 68.65
CA ALA A 989 16.71 -24.04 67.74
C ALA A 989 17.50 -22.78 67.35
N VAL A 990 18.13 -22.13 68.34
CA VAL A 990 18.97 -20.94 68.13
C VAL A 990 20.29 -21.26 67.43
N GLU A 991 20.88 -22.42 67.71
CA GLU A 991 22.11 -22.89 67.05
C GLU A 991 21.89 -23.15 65.55
N LEU A 992 20.73 -23.72 65.20
CA LEU A 992 20.36 -23.97 63.80
C LEU A 992 20.11 -22.68 63.02
N ASP A 993 19.57 -21.66 63.68
CA ASP A 993 19.37 -20.35 63.07
C ASP A 993 19.47 -19.22 64.13
N PRO A 994 20.62 -18.52 64.18
CA PRO A 994 20.82 -17.39 65.09
C PRO A 994 19.92 -16.17 64.79
N SER A 995 19.25 -16.13 63.64
CA SER A 995 18.25 -15.09 63.33
C SER A 995 16.83 -15.45 63.79
N PHE A 996 16.63 -16.68 64.27
CA PHE A 996 15.32 -17.18 64.67
C PHE A 996 14.89 -16.65 66.05
N GLY A 997 14.22 -15.49 66.03
CA GLY A 997 13.81 -14.77 67.24
C GLY A 997 12.93 -15.58 68.20
N GLU A 998 12.06 -16.44 67.70
CA GLU A 998 11.21 -17.29 68.56
C GLU A 998 12.02 -18.31 69.37
N GLY A 999 13.14 -18.81 68.83
CA GLY A 999 14.08 -19.64 69.58
C GLY A 999 14.63 -18.93 70.82
N TYR A 1000 14.97 -17.64 70.69
CA TYR A 1000 15.42 -16.82 71.82
C TYR A 1000 14.30 -16.53 72.83
N LEU A 1001 13.05 -16.35 72.38
CA LEU A 1001 11.91 -16.23 73.28
C LEU A 1001 11.72 -17.52 74.10
N ARG A 1002 11.74 -18.70 73.47
CA ARG A 1002 11.62 -19.99 74.19
C ARG A 1002 12.79 -20.24 75.14
N LEU A 1003 14.01 -19.90 74.74
CA LEU A 1003 15.20 -20.01 75.58
C LEU A 1003 15.07 -19.12 76.83
N GLY A 1004 14.63 -17.87 76.65
CA GLY A 1004 14.39 -16.96 77.77
C GLY A 1004 13.25 -17.41 78.68
N ASP A 1005 12.13 -17.90 78.10
CA ASP A 1005 10.97 -18.42 78.85
C ASP A 1005 11.42 -19.58 79.78
N LEU A 1006 12.26 -20.49 79.27
CA LEU A 1006 12.79 -21.62 80.03
C LEU A 1006 13.85 -21.23 81.08
N GLU A 1007 14.77 -20.32 80.77
CA GLU A 1007 15.75 -19.83 81.75
C GLU A 1007 15.06 -19.04 82.89
N ALA A 1008 13.97 -18.32 82.59
CA ALA A 1008 13.14 -17.66 83.60
C ALA A 1008 12.42 -18.67 84.52
N LEU A 1009 11.86 -19.74 83.94
CA LEU A 1009 11.28 -20.84 84.72
C LEU A 1009 12.33 -21.59 85.54
N ALA A 1010 13.55 -21.77 85.01
CA ALA A 1010 14.66 -22.36 85.73
C ALA A 1010 15.10 -21.50 86.93
N ALA A 1011 15.14 -20.18 86.76
CA ALA A 1011 15.36 -19.26 87.88
C ALA A 1011 14.26 -19.36 88.96
N ALA A 1012 13.00 -19.52 88.56
CA ALA A 1012 11.89 -19.65 89.49
C ALA A 1012 11.92 -20.98 90.28
N ALA A 1013 12.49 -22.03 89.69
CA ALA A 1013 12.61 -23.36 90.32
C ALA A 1013 13.88 -23.54 91.19
N GLU A 1014 14.81 -22.58 91.15
CA GLU A 1014 16.12 -22.68 91.79
C GLU A 1014 16.10 -22.09 93.21
N VAL A 1015 16.64 -22.87 94.16
CA VAL A 1015 16.66 -22.52 95.59
C VAL A 1015 17.95 -21.79 95.95
N GLN A 1016 19.06 -22.06 95.24
CA GLN A 1016 20.33 -21.38 95.47
C GLN A 1016 20.37 -20.01 94.79
N GLU A 1017 20.59 -18.96 95.58
CA GLU A 1017 20.52 -17.57 95.13
C GLU A 1017 21.49 -17.23 93.98
N GLU A 1018 22.73 -17.73 94.04
CA GLU A 1018 23.72 -17.54 92.96
C GLU A 1018 23.27 -18.17 91.64
N ARG A 1019 22.72 -19.39 91.68
CA ARG A 1019 22.25 -20.10 90.48
C ARG A 1019 20.98 -19.46 89.92
N ARG A 1020 20.10 -18.98 90.80
CA ARG A 1020 18.91 -18.21 90.43
C ARG A 1020 19.28 -16.91 89.73
N ALA A 1021 20.23 -16.15 90.27
CA ALA A 1021 20.73 -14.93 89.64
C ALA A 1021 21.37 -15.20 88.27
N ALA A 1022 22.15 -16.28 88.14
CA ALA A 1022 22.74 -16.69 86.87
C ALA A 1022 21.69 -17.07 85.81
N ALA A 1023 20.63 -17.78 86.20
CA ALA A 1023 19.52 -18.13 85.31
C ALA A 1023 18.72 -16.88 84.86
N LEU A 1024 18.44 -15.94 85.76
CA LEU A 1024 17.83 -14.65 85.41
C LEU A 1024 18.69 -13.83 84.44
N ALA A 1025 20.02 -13.83 84.63
CA ALA A 1025 20.95 -13.16 83.72
C ALA A 1025 20.90 -13.76 82.31
N ARG A 1026 20.88 -15.10 82.19
CA ARG A 1026 20.73 -15.79 80.91
C ARG A 1026 19.36 -15.52 80.27
N ALA A 1027 18.28 -15.49 81.05
CA ALA A 1027 16.94 -15.15 80.55
C ALA A 1027 16.90 -13.72 79.98
N ARG A 1028 17.47 -12.73 80.70
CA ARG A 1028 17.61 -11.35 80.22
C ARG A 1028 18.45 -11.26 78.96
N GLN A 1029 19.56 -12.00 78.89
CA GLN A 1029 20.41 -12.04 77.70
C GLN A 1029 19.67 -12.60 76.48
N ALA A 1030 18.91 -13.69 76.65
CA ALA A 1030 18.13 -14.30 75.58
C ALA A 1030 17.06 -13.34 75.05
N TYR A 1031 16.27 -12.71 75.93
CA TYR A 1031 15.26 -11.74 75.49
C TYR A 1031 15.88 -10.50 74.84
N SER A 1032 16.99 -9.97 75.38
CA SER A 1032 17.70 -8.83 74.78
C SER A 1032 18.17 -9.14 73.35
N ARG A 1033 18.67 -10.37 73.09
CA ARG A 1033 18.99 -10.82 71.73
C ARG A 1033 17.75 -10.86 70.84
N GLY A 1034 16.61 -11.32 71.36
CA GLY A 1034 15.33 -11.29 70.65
C GLY A 1034 14.85 -9.90 70.22
N THR A 1035 15.24 -8.83 70.93
CA THR A 1035 14.84 -7.46 70.58
C THR A 1035 15.37 -6.94 69.24
N GLY A 1036 16.41 -7.57 68.70
CA GLY A 1036 16.99 -7.23 67.40
C GLY A 1036 16.49 -8.07 66.23
N LEU A 1037 15.61 -9.05 66.46
CA LEU A 1037 15.24 -10.10 65.50
C LEU A 1037 13.81 -9.94 64.95
N GLY A 1038 13.48 -8.72 64.54
CA GLY A 1038 12.19 -8.35 63.95
C GLY A 1038 11.21 -7.71 64.95
N PRO A 1039 10.29 -6.84 64.49
CA PRO A 1039 9.43 -6.04 65.37
C PRO A 1039 8.47 -6.85 66.23
N LEU A 1040 7.91 -7.96 65.72
CA LEU A 1040 7.03 -8.85 66.51
C LEU A 1040 7.77 -9.52 67.67
N VAL A 1041 8.92 -10.12 67.37
CA VAL A 1041 9.78 -10.74 68.38
C VAL A 1041 10.27 -9.68 69.37
N ALA A 1042 10.59 -8.48 68.89
CA ALA A 1042 11.04 -7.38 69.74
C ALA A 1042 9.96 -6.93 70.73
N ALA A 1043 8.71 -6.79 70.29
CA ALA A 1043 7.59 -6.48 71.17
C ALA A 1043 7.39 -7.58 72.22
N ALA A 1044 7.39 -8.85 71.79
CA ALA A 1044 7.25 -10.01 72.66
C ALA A 1044 8.38 -10.14 73.69
N ALA A 1045 9.63 -9.85 73.28
CA ALA A 1045 10.81 -9.88 74.14
C ALA A 1045 10.81 -8.72 75.15
N ARG A 1046 10.43 -7.50 74.74
CA ARG A 1046 10.29 -6.34 75.63
C ARG A 1046 9.26 -6.60 76.73
N ALA A 1047 8.08 -7.13 76.37
CA ALA A 1047 7.04 -7.48 77.34
C ALA A 1047 7.46 -8.58 78.34
N ARG A 1048 8.44 -9.43 77.99
CA ARG A 1048 9.00 -10.44 78.90
C ARG A 1048 10.12 -9.87 79.76
N LEU A 1049 10.95 -8.98 79.20
CA LEU A 1049 11.94 -8.22 79.97
C LEU A 1049 11.29 -7.36 81.04
N GLU A 1050 10.15 -6.73 80.74
CA GLU A 1050 9.36 -5.98 81.72
C GLU A 1050 8.81 -6.87 82.83
N ARG A 1051 8.33 -8.08 82.51
CA ARG A 1051 7.88 -9.06 83.53
C ARG A 1051 9.01 -9.65 84.38
N LEU A 1052 10.25 -9.65 83.88
CA LEU A 1052 11.45 -10.11 84.61
C LEU A 1052 12.08 -9.04 85.51
N ARG A 1053 11.74 -7.77 85.27
CA ARG A 1053 12.10 -6.66 86.15
C ARG A 1053 11.14 -6.63 87.33
#